data_AF-A0A561QPP4-F1
#
_entry.id   AF-A0A561QPP4-F1
#
_cell.length_a   1.000
_cell.length_b   1.000
_cell.length_c   1.000
_cell.angle_alpha   90.00
_cell.angle_beta   90.00
_cell.angle_gamma   90.00
#
_symmetry.space_group_name_H-M   'P 1'
#
loop_
_entity.id
_entity.type
_entity.pdbx_description
1 polymer ?
#
loop_
_entity_poly.entity_id
_entity_poly.type
_entity_poly.pdbx_seq_one_letter_code
_entity_poly.pdbx_strand_id
1 'polypeptide(L)'
;MSFLKNSGIRTKILSLIIPICVVGIGATLFLSDKFKTVDSTYSDFISKDYQAEVDLVAATRSLVATGYAAYQTLAYDTKDPALKVAHDFYKENTTSLIGRLEQSKGGRPQDAAAIDSFIAKAKLLIAQTDAGVKLGVDDRDDEARAALAKADLMLTPLLSDMRDLTTLMKKNINIRAAALTDQTNSTITISLAILTIVFATAIAAALFVSSRGITMPIARLRERMTSLAAGETDQAVAGQDRRDEVGQMAKAVSVFRDNALERIRLEKEAEANRSLSDRERIARDAQKAKDDADTQFAVAELGQALGRLAEGDVSYRIEKSFVKHLDTLRSNFNNSAENLNRTLNAVGQNARGIDSGANEIRSAADDLSKRTEQQAASVEETAAALEEITTTVKDSSKRAEEVGSLVARARDGAEKSGQVVRDAVMAMKEIERSSGEITNIISVIDEIAFQTNLLALNAGVEAARAGEAGKGFAVVAQEVRELAQRSAQAAKEIKALITTSGEHVRSGAELVGNTGTALETIVAEVQEINRHVDAIVESAREQSVGLQEINTAVNAMDQGTQQNAAMVEQSTAASHSLAREAASLNALLARFTLGNDGARTQTISASVQVASASTNASPSPARALGRKIASAFGGRSAAVNEAAWEDF
;
A
#
# COMPACT_ATOMS: atom_id res chain seq x y z
N MET A 1 13.56 -36.32 -47.18
CA MET A 1 13.59 -37.77 -46.82
C MET A 1 15.01 -38.33 -46.63
N SER A 2 16.01 -37.97 -47.46
CA SER A 2 17.39 -38.50 -47.33
C SER A 2 18.07 -38.16 -45.98
N PHE A 3 17.87 -36.94 -45.46
CA PHE A 3 18.41 -36.52 -44.15
C PHE A 3 17.91 -37.40 -42.99
N LEU A 4 16.61 -37.71 -42.95
CA LEU A 4 16.01 -38.56 -41.91
C LEU A 4 16.41 -40.04 -42.02
N LYS A 5 16.86 -40.49 -43.19
CA LYS A 5 17.26 -41.88 -43.41
C LYS A 5 18.69 -42.17 -42.92
N ASN A 6 19.56 -41.17 -42.92
CA ASN A 6 21.00 -41.34 -42.68
C ASN A 6 21.57 -40.56 -41.49
N SER A 7 20.77 -39.70 -40.84
CA SER A 7 21.20 -38.96 -39.65
C SER A 7 21.05 -39.80 -38.38
N GLY A 8 21.96 -39.61 -37.43
CA GLY A 8 21.92 -40.32 -36.15
C GLY A 8 20.69 -39.99 -35.31
N ILE A 9 20.30 -40.89 -34.39
CA ILE A 9 19.16 -40.73 -33.48
C ILE A 9 19.30 -39.44 -32.67
N ARG A 10 20.48 -39.17 -32.11
CA ARG A 10 20.78 -37.93 -31.37
C ARG A 10 20.55 -36.68 -32.22
N THR A 11 21.05 -36.67 -33.46
CA THR A 11 20.90 -35.54 -34.39
C THR A 11 19.45 -35.31 -34.78
N LYS A 12 18.66 -36.37 -34.96
CA LYS A 12 17.21 -36.27 -35.21
C LYS A 12 16.48 -35.64 -34.03
N ILE A 13 16.78 -36.07 -32.79
CA ILE A 13 16.17 -35.50 -31.58
C ILE A 13 16.55 -34.02 -31.43
N LEU A 14 17.83 -33.67 -31.58
CA LEU A 14 18.28 -32.27 -31.52
C LEU A 14 17.67 -31.39 -32.63
N SER A 15 17.49 -31.93 -33.84
CA SER A 15 16.83 -31.22 -34.94
C SER A 15 15.35 -30.91 -34.70
N LEU A 16 14.72 -31.58 -33.71
CA LEU A 16 13.35 -31.30 -33.28
C LEU A 16 13.31 -30.31 -32.12
N ILE A 17 14.22 -30.44 -31.16
CA ILE A 17 14.24 -29.61 -29.94
C ILE A 17 14.70 -28.18 -30.26
N ILE A 18 15.77 -28.01 -31.03
CA ILE A 18 16.36 -26.69 -31.29
C ILE A 18 15.35 -25.71 -31.94
N PRO A 19 14.60 -26.08 -33.01
CA PRO A 19 13.61 -25.19 -33.59
C PRO A 19 12.47 -24.83 -32.63
N ILE A 20 12.03 -25.76 -31.77
CA ILE A 20 11.00 -25.50 -30.75
C ILE A 20 11.49 -24.47 -29.74
N CYS A 21 12.74 -24.58 -29.29
CA CYS A 21 13.34 -23.60 -28.38
C CYS A 21 13.48 -22.23 -29.05
N VAL A 22 13.92 -22.17 -30.30
CA VAL A 22 14.04 -20.90 -31.07
C VAL A 22 12.67 -20.25 -31.26
N VAL A 23 11.65 -21.03 -31.58
CA VAL A 23 10.26 -20.57 -31.65
C VAL A 23 9.80 -20.02 -30.30
N GLY A 24 10.09 -20.72 -29.20
CA GLY A 24 9.75 -20.27 -27.85
C GLY A 24 10.36 -18.90 -27.53
N ILE A 25 11.67 -18.74 -27.78
CA ILE A 25 12.38 -17.47 -27.57
C ILE A 25 11.81 -16.36 -28.46
N GLY A 26 11.57 -16.63 -29.74
CA GLY A 26 10.99 -15.67 -30.67
C GLY A 26 9.58 -15.24 -30.27
N ALA A 27 8.76 -16.17 -29.78
CA ALA A 27 7.42 -15.89 -29.28
C ALA A 27 7.45 -15.03 -28.02
N THR A 28 8.37 -15.30 -27.08
CA THR A 28 8.55 -14.47 -25.88
C THR A 28 8.98 -13.05 -26.25
N LEU A 29 9.91 -12.89 -27.19
CA LEU A 29 10.34 -11.56 -27.67
C LEU A 29 9.21 -10.80 -28.34
N PHE A 30 8.43 -11.46 -29.20
CA PHE A 30 7.26 -10.85 -29.84
C PHE A 30 6.21 -10.41 -28.81
N LEU A 31 5.90 -11.27 -27.84
CA LEU A 31 4.92 -10.95 -26.80
C LEU A 31 5.40 -9.78 -25.92
N SER A 32 6.69 -9.75 -25.59
CA SER A 32 7.31 -8.65 -24.84
C SER A 32 7.22 -7.32 -25.60
N ASP A 33 7.48 -7.31 -26.92
CA ASP A 33 7.32 -6.11 -27.77
C ASP A 33 5.87 -5.62 -27.82
N LYS A 34 4.90 -6.54 -27.95
CA LYS A 34 3.48 -6.20 -27.91
C LYS A 34 3.04 -5.67 -26.56
N PHE A 35 3.46 -6.28 -25.45
CA PHE A 35 3.17 -5.76 -24.13
C PHE A 35 3.78 -4.37 -23.90
N LYS A 36 5.01 -4.13 -24.35
CA LYS A 36 5.63 -2.80 -24.25
C LYS A 36 4.87 -1.74 -25.05
N THR A 37 4.34 -2.10 -26.22
CA THR A 37 3.50 -1.21 -27.02
C THR A 37 2.18 -0.88 -26.32
N VAL A 38 1.52 -1.89 -25.73
CA VAL A 38 0.29 -1.70 -24.95
C VAL A 38 0.56 -0.83 -23.73
N ASP A 39 1.62 -1.12 -22.98
CA ASP A 39 2.04 -0.36 -21.80
C ASP A 39 2.32 1.12 -22.14
N SER A 40 3.09 1.39 -23.20
CA SER A 40 3.33 2.76 -23.66
C SER A 40 2.05 3.47 -24.06
N THR A 41 1.10 2.78 -24.69
CA THR A 41 -0.17 3.38 -25.12
C THR A 41 -1.09 3.67 -23.92
N TYR A 42 -1.12 2.79 -22.94
CA TYR A 42 -1.87 2.98 -21.70
C TYR A 42 -1.26 4.09 -20.84
N SER A 43 0.07 4.15 -20.77
CA SER A 43 0.81 5.21 -20.07
C SER A 43 0.58 6.58 -20.71
N ASP A 44 0.59 6.67 -22.05
CA ASP A 44 0.22 7.89 -22.77
C ASP A 44 -1.24 8.28 -22.52
N PHE A 45 -2.18 7.32 -22.48
CA PHE A 45 -3.58 7.58 -22.16
C PHE A 45 -3.77 8.12 -20.73
N ILE A 46 -3.12 7.54 -19.73
CA ILE A 46 -3.22 8.02 -18.35
C ILE A 46 -2.53 9.39 -18.20
N SER A 47 -1.33 9.56 -18.75
CA SER A 47 -0.54 10.78 -18.54
C SER A 47 -1.04 12.00 -19.32
N LYS A 48 -1.67 11.81 -20.48
CA LYS A 48 -2.15 12.91 -21.33
C LYS A 48 -3.67 13.06 -21.33
N ASP A 49 -4.39 11.99 -21.65
CA ASP A 49 -5.85 12.07 -21.83
C ASP A 49 -6.57 12.29 -20.50
N TYR A 50 -6.17 11.60 -19.43
CA TYR A 50 -6.77 11.76 -18.10
C TYR A 50 -6.34 13.07 -17.44
N GLN A 51 -5.06 13.43 -17.54
CA GLN A 51 -4.57 14.72 -17.03
C GLN A 51 -5.30 15.90 -17.67
N ALA A 52 -5.58 15.85 -18.97
CA ALA A 52 -6.37 16.88 -19.64
C ALA A 52 -7.81 16.99 -19.13
N GLU A 53 -8.44 15.89 -18.70
CA GLU A 53 -9.76 15.93 -18.05
C GLU A 53 -9.67 16.58 -16.67
N VAL A 54 -8.64 16.24 -15.88
CA VAL A 54 -8.39 16.87 -14.58
C VAL A 54 -8.18 18.38 -14.73
N ASP A 55 -7.36 18.81 -15.70
CA ASP A 55 -7.13 20.22 -15.99
C ASP A 55 -8.42 20.93 -16.40
N LEU A 56 -9.27 20.27 -17.20
CA LEU A 56 -10.58 20.81 -17.55
C LEU A 56 -11.49 20.96 -16.32
N VAL A 57 -11.62 19.93 -15.49
CA VAL A 57 -12.44 20.01 -14.26
C VAL A 57 -11.90 21.09 -13.31
N ALA A 58 -10.57 21.21 -13.19
CA ALA A 58 -9.93 22.23 -12.40
C ALA A 58 -10.14 23.65 -12.98
N ALA A 59 -10.26 23.79 -14.30
CA ALA A 59 -10.65 25.05 -14.95
C ALA A 59 -12.07 25.48 -14.55
N THR A 60 -13.00 24.54 -14.31
CA THR A 60 -14.35 24.88 -13.79
C THR A 60 -14.28 25.58 -12.43
N ARG A 61 -13.40 25.11 -11.53
CA ARG A 61 -13.18 25.77 -10.24
C ARG A 61 -12.63 27.19 -10.42
N SER A 62 -11.65 27.37 -11.30
CA SER A 62 -11.09 28.69 -11.61
C SER A 62 -12.12 29.63 -12.24
N LEU A 63 -13.04 29.11 -13.05
CA LEU A 63 -14.15 29.88 -13.63
C LEU A 63 -15.12 30.39 -12.55
N VAL A 64 -15.55 29.52 -11.63
CA VAL A 64 -16.42 29.94 -10.50
C VAL A 64 -15.70 30.92 -9.58
N ALA A 65 -14.43 30.64 -9.25
CA ALA A 65 -13.61 31.51 -8.42
C ALA A 65 -13.39 32.89 -9.05
N THR A 66 -13.26 32.97 -10.38
CA THR A 66 -13.16 34.24 -11.11
C THR A 66 -14.41 35.11 -10.88
N GLY A 67 -15.61 34.53 -11.01
CA GLY A 67 -16.86 35.26 -10.74
C GLY A 67 -16.98 35.70 -9.28
N TYR A 68 -16.70 34.79 -8.34
CA TYR A 68 -16.76 35.09 -6.91
C TYR A 68 -15.76 36.18 -6.49
N ALA A 69 -14.50 36.06 -6.91
CA ALA A 69 -13.44 37.01 -6.57
C ALA A 69 -13.72 38.40 -7.17
N ALA A 70 -14.34 38.46 -8.35
CA ALA A 70 -14.74 39.71 -8.97
C ALA A 70 -15.80 40.47 -8.14
N TYR A 71 -16.73 39.76 -7.51
CA TYR A 71 -17.68 40.38 -6.57
C TYR A 71 -17.06 40.72 -5.23
N GLN A 72 -16.09 39.92 -4.78
CA GLN A 72 -15.40 40.14 -3.52
C GLN A 72 -14.65 41.48 -3.48
N THR A 73 -14.17 42.00 -4.62
CA THR A 73 -13.55 43.32 -4.69
C THR A 73 -14.51 44.48 -4.41
N LEU A 74 -15.83 44.25 -4.43
CA LEU A 74 -16.84 45.26 -4.04
C LEU A 74 -17.23 45.18 -2.57
N ALA A 75 -16.74 44.19 -1.84
CA ALA A 75 -17.08 44.00 -0.42
C ALA A 75 -16.12 44.71 0.53
N TYR A 76 -14.97 45.18 0.03
CA TYR A 76 -13.89 45.78 0.83
C TYR A 76 -13.66 47.23 0.42
N ASP A 77 -13.42 48.09 1.41
CA ASP A 77 -13.04 49.49 1.19
C ASP A 77 -11.65 49.58 0.53
N THR A 78 -11.41 50.64 -0.25
CA THR A 78 -10.13 50.85 -0.96
C THR A 78 -8.90 50.90 -0.06
N LYS A 79 -9.07 51.20 1.23
CA LYS A 79 -7.98 51.22 2.22
C LYS A 79 -7.78 49.89 2.93
N ASP A 80 -8.69 48.93 2.76
CA ASP A 80 -8.61 47.61 3.37
C ASP A 80 -7.58 46.73 2.63
N PRO A 81 -6.55 46.20 3.31
CA PRO A 81 -5.61 45.26 2.72
C PRO A 81 -6.27 44.02 2.09
N ALA A 82 -7.47 43.63 2.55
CA ALA A 82 -8.24 42.51 2.00
C ALA A 82 -8.65 42.74 0.54
N LEU A 83 -8.81 43.99 0.09
CA LEU A 83 -9.11 44.30 -1.31
C LEU A 83 -7.98 43.82 -2.24
N LYS A 84 -6.73 44.04 -1.84
CA LYS A 84 -5.56 43.57 -2.61
C LYS A 84 -5.54 42.04 -2.71
N VAL A 85 -5.84 41.36 -1.61
CA VAL A 85 -5.92 39.88 -1.60
C VAL A 85 -7.01 39.39 -2.54
N ALA A 86 -8.19 40.02 -2.53
CA ALA A 86 -9.28 39.67 -3.45
C ALA A 86 -8.92 39.92 -4.91
N HIS A 87 -8.28 41.06 -5.21
CA HIS A 87 -7.80 41.37 -6.56
C HIS A 87 -6.72 40.39 -7.05
N ASP A 88 -5.75 40.04 -6.21
CA ASP A 88 -4.68 39.09 -6.55
C ASP A 88 -5.27 37.68 -6.76
N PHE A 89 -6.20 37.26 -5.91
CA PHE A 89 -6.94 35.99 -6.06
C PHE A 89 -7.74 35.95 -7.38
N TYR A 90 -8.37 37.06 -7.77
CA TYR A 90 -9.04 37.19 -9.06
C TYR A 90 -8.05 37.05 -10.24
N LYS A 91 -6.89 37.73 -10.19
CA LYS A 91 -5.87 37.64 -11.24
C LYS A 91 -5.24 36.26 -11.37
N GLU A 92 -5.01 35.58 -10.25
CA GLU A 92 -4.51 34.21 -10.24
C GLU A 92 -5.51 33.24 -10.89
N ASN A 93 -6.81 33.38 -10.57
CA ASN A 93 -7.84 32.48 -11.09
C ASN A 93 -8.14 32.71 -12.58
N THR A 94 -8.13 33.95 -13.05
CA THR A 94 -8.27 34.25 -14.49
C THR A 94 -7.10 33.70 -15.30
N THR A 95 -5.88 33.82 -14.79
CA THR A 95 -4.67 33.23 -15.39
C THR A 95 -4.73 31.70 -15.39
N SER A 96 -5.09 31.11 -14.25
CA SER A 96 -5.21 29.66 -14.08
C SER A 96 -6.30 29.06 -14.96
N LEU A 97 -7.43 29.75 -15.13
CA LEU A 97 -8.52 29.32 -16.01
C LEU A 97 -8.02 29.12 -17.44
N ILE A 98 -7.36 30.13 -18.03
CA ILE A 98 -6.85 30.03 -19.39
C ILE A 98 -5.71 29.02 -19.48
N GLY A 99 -4.77 29.03 -18.53
CA GLY A 99 -3.65 28.09 -18.51
C GLY A 99 -4.11 26.63 -18.48
N ARG A 100 -5.09 26.30 -17.66
CA ARG A 100 -5.66 24.94 -17.55
C ARG A 100 -6.41 24.52 -18.81
N LEU A 101 -7.16 25.43 -19.44
CA LEU A 101 -7.82 25.15 -20.71
C LEU A 101 -6.80 24.85 -21.82
N GLU A 102 -5.70 25.60 -21.89
CA GLU A 102 -4.63 25.34 -22.87
C GLU A 102 -3.87 24.02 -22.58
N GLN A 103 -3.66 23.68 -21.30
CA GLN A 103 -3.09 22.38 -20.90
C GLN A 103 -4.02 21.22 -21.29
N SER A 104 -5.31 21.34 -21.01
CA SER A 104 -6.33 20.38 -21.41
C SER A 104 -6.36 20.18 -22.93
N LYS A 105 -6.27 21.26 -23.70
CA LYS A 105 -6.13 21.24 -25.17
C LYS A 105 -4.87 20.50 -25.63
N GLY A 106 -3.73 20.75 -24.98
CA GLY A 106 -2.46 20.10 -25.30
C GLY A 106 -2.48 18.58 -25.07
N GLY A 107 -3.14 18.13 -23.99
CA GLY A 107 -3.32 16.71 -23.71
C GLY A 107 -4.36 16.03 -24.61
N ARG A 108 -5.29 16.79 -25.22
CA ARG A 108 -6.34 16.24 -26.10
C ARG A 108 -6.53 17.04 -27.39
N PRO A 109 -5.65 16.86 -28.39
CA PRO A 109 -5.77 17.50 -29.69
C PRO A 109 -7.11 17.21 -30.40
N GLN A 110 -7.71 16.04 -30.15
CA GLN A 110 -9.02 15.67 -30.73
C GLN A 110 -10.18 16.54 -30.23
N ASP A 111 -10.08 17.12 -29.03
CA ASP A 111 -11.12 17.96 -28.44
C ASP A 111 -10.75 19.46 -28.54
N ALA A 112 -9.62 19.80 -29.19
CA ALA A 112 -9.06 21.15 -29.26
C ALA A 112 -10.05 22.19 -29.80
N ALA A 113 -10.85 21.86 -30.82
CA ALA A 113 -11.82 22.80 -31.38
C ALA A 113 -12.92 23.19 -30.37
N ALA A 114 -13.37 22.25 -29.55
CA ALA A 114 -14.37 22.51 -28.52
C ALA A 114 -13.77 23.33 -27.36
N ILE A 115 -12.53 23.02 -26.98
CA ILE A 115 -11.79 23.76 -25.95
C ILE A 115 -11.46 25.19 -26.43
N ASP A 116 -11.07 25.37 -27.69
CA ASP A 116 -10.79 26.70 -28.28
C ASP A 116 -12.03 27.59 -28.30
N SER A 117 -13.19 27.01 -28.63
CA SER A 117 -14.48 27.69 -28.54
C SER A 117 -14.78 28.15 -27.11
N PHE A 118 -14.47 27.30 -26.11
CA PHE A 118 -14.63 27.64 -24.70
C PHE A 118 -13.65 28.72 -24.24
N ILE A 119 -12.37 28.64 -24.62
CA ILE A 119 -11.33 29.64 -24.34
C ILE A 119 -11.76 31.01 -24.87
N ALA A 120 -12.32 31.08 -26.08
CA ALA A 120 -12.80 32.33 -26.65
C ALA A 120 -13.91 32.96 -25.79
N LYS A 121 -14.90 32.17 -25.35
CA LYS A 121 -15.98 32.64 -24.48
C LYS A 121 -15.47 33.04 -23.08
N ALA A 122 -14.55 32.26 -22.51
CA ALA A 122 -13.92 32.55 -21.23
C ALA A 122 -13.14 33.87 -21.27
N LYS A 123 -12.40 34.15 -22.35
CA LYS A 123 -11.70 35.44 -22.53
C LYS A 123 -12.66 36.62 -22.59
N LEU A 124 -13.83 36.45 -23.23
CA LEU A 124 -14.86 37.51 -23.24
C LEU A 124 -15.44 37.76 -21.85
N LEU A 125 -15.70 36.69 -21.07
CA LEU A 125 -16.13 36.82 -19.67
C LEU A 125 -15.07 37.54 -18.84
N ILE A 126 -13.80 37.13 -18.93
CA ILE A 126 -12.67 37.74 -18.22
C ILE A 126 -12.58 39.24 -18.54
N ALA A 127 -12.76 39.63 -19.80
CA ALA A 127 -12.75 41.04 -20.18
C ALA A 127 -13.88 41.85 -19.50
N GLN A 128 -15.07 41.26 -19.32
CA GLN A 128 -16.17 41.92 -18.61
C GLN A 128 -15.92 41.98 -17.09
N THR A 129 -15.42 40.89 -16.49
CA THR A 129 -15.08 40.89 -15.06
C THR A 129 -13.88 41.80 -14.76
N ASP A 130 -12.90 41.91 -15.66
CA ASP A 130 -11.75 42.82 -15.53
C ASP A 130 -12.22 44.28 -15.48
N ALA A 131 -13.21 44.64 -16.30
CA ALA A 131 -13.80 45.97 -16.28
C ALA A 131 -14.51 46.25 -14.94
N GLY A 132 -15.27 45.28 -14.42
CA GLY A 132 -15.94 45.39 -13.12
C GLY A 132 -14.98 45.48 -11.94
N VAL A 133 -13.97 44.60 -11.89
CA VAL A 133 -12.94 44.59 -10.85
C VAL A 133 -12.15 45.89 -10.85
N LYS A 134 -11.76 46.40 -12.02
CA LYS A 134 -11.06 47.69 -12.12
C LYS A 134 -11.90 48.84 -11.54
N LEU A 135 -13.19 48.88 -11.88
CA LEU A 135 -14.10 49.90 -11.36
C LEU A 135 -14.30 49.77 -9.83
N GLY A 136 -14.35 48.55 -9.30
CA GLY A 136 -14.43 48.31 -7.85
C GLY A 136 -13.17 48.74 -7.11
N VAL A 137 -11.98 48.46 -7.66
CA VAL A 137 -10.71 48.93 -7.09
C VAL A 137 -10.60 50.47 -7.13
N ASP A 138 -11.24 51.12 -8.11
CA ASP A 138 -11.28 52.58 -8.26
C ASP A 138 -12.40 53.25 -7.41
N ASP A 139 -13.05 52.54 -6.48
CA ASP A 139 -14.18 53.02 -5.63
C ASP A 139 -15.44 53.43 -6.42
N ARG A 140 -15.64 52.86 -7.61
CA ARG A 140 -16.77 53.14 -8.52
C ARG A 140 -17.78 52.00 -8.51
N ASP A 141 -18.27 51.67 -7.33
CA ASP A 141 -19.06 50.47 -7.06
C ASP A 141 -20.34 50.32 -7.89
N ASP A 142 -21.06 51.42 -8.16
CA ASP A 142 -22.30 51.36 -8.95
C ASP A 142 -22.02 50.98 -10.41
N GLU A 143 -20.94 51.51 -10.99
CA GLU A 143 -20.52 51.18 -12.34
C GLU A 143 -19.91 49.78 -12.39
N ALA A 144 -19.18 49.38 -11.34
CA ALA A 144 -18.64 48.04 -11.19
C ALA A 144 -19.76 47.00 -11.11
N ARG A 145 -20.80 47.23 -10.31
CA ARG A 145 -22.01 46.38 -10.24
C ARG A 145 -22.69 46.25 -11.61
N ALA A 146 -22.82 47.35 -12.35
CA ALA A 146 -23.40 47.33 -13.69
C ALA A 146 -22.54 46.55 -14.70
N ALA A 147 -21.22 46.58 -14.56
CA ALA A 147 -20.30 45.78 -15.39
C ALA A 147 -20.35 44.28 -15.02
N LEU A 148 -20.35 43.94 -13.73
CA LEU A 148 -20.42 42.54 -13.27
C LEU A 148 -21.78 41.90 -13.58
N ALA A 149 -22.88 42.66 -13.54
CA ALA A 149 -24.19 42.17 -13.98
C ALA A 149 -24.20 41.71 -15.46
N LYS A 150 -23.37 42.30 -16.32
CA LYS A 150 -23.19 41.83 -17.71
C LYS A 150 -22.37 40.53 -17.75
N ALA A 151 -21.39 40.39 -16.87
CA ALA A 151 -20.61 39.15 -16.74
C ALA A 151 -21.47 37.98 -16.24
N ASP A 152 -22.44 38.20 -15.36
CA ASP A 152 -23.37 37.16 -14.87
C ASP A 152 -24.18 36.51 -15.98
N LEU A 153 -24.63 37.32 -16.95
CA LEU A 153 -25.36 36.84 -18.14
C LEU A 153 -24.49 35.92 -19.01
N MET A 154 -23.17 36.00 -18.88
CA MET A 154 -22.20 35.15 -19.60
C MET A 154 -21.75 33.96 -18.76
N LEU A 155 -21.62 34.13 -17.44
CA LEU A 155 -21.11 33.12 -16.53
C LEU A 155 -22.03 31.89 -16.47
N THR A 156 -23.33 32.09 -16.38
CA THR A 156 -24.29 30.97 -16.26
C THR A 156 -24.32 30.09 -17.52
N PRO A 157 -24.43 30.63 -18.74
CA PRO A 157 -24.29 29.83 -19.96
C PRO A 157 -22.91 29.17 -20.07
N LEU A 158 -21.83 29.86 -19.69
CA LEU A 158 -20.49 29.31 -19.78
C LEU A 158 -20.27 28.14 -18.81
N LEU A 159 -20.86 28.17 -17.61
CA LEU A 159 -20.86 27.03 -16.69
C LEU A 159 -21.62 25.83 -17.25
N SER A 160 -22.73 26.07 -17.98
CA SER A 160 -23.45 25.02 -18.71
C SER A 160 -22.60 24.43 -19.84
N ASP A 161 -21.99 25.28 -20.66
CA ASP A 161 -21.07 24.86 -21.74
C ASP A 161 -19.92 24.02 -21.18
N MET A 162 -19.41 24.38 -20.00
CA MET A 162 -18.32 23.65 -19.32
C MET A 162 -18.76 22.26 -18.86
N ARG A 163 -19.97 22.15 -18.30
CA ARG A 163 -20.56 20.85 -17.93
C ARG A 163 -20.75 19.96 -19.17
N ASP A 164 -21.19 20.54 -20.27
CA ASP A 164 -21.41 19.78 -21.50
C ASP A 164 -20.08 19.35 -22.14
N LEU A 165 -19.05 20.21 -22.09
CA LEU A 165 -17.68 19.90 -22.53
C LEU A 165 -17.02 18.81 -21.68
N THR A 166 -17.13 18.88 -20.35
CA THR A 166 -16.64 17.83 -19.44
C THR A 166 -17.37 16.50 -19.66
N THR A 167 -18.69 16.54 -19.91
CA THR A 167 -19.48 15.35 -20.25
C THR A 167 -19.04 14.73 -21.58
N LEU A 168 -18.79 15.55 -22.60
CA LEU A 168 -18.26 15.12 -23.89
C LEU A 168 -16.88 14.46 -23.74
N MET A 169 -15.98 15.09 -22.98
CA MET A 169 -14.64 14.57 -22.75
C MET A 169 -14.65 13.25 -21.99
N LYS A 170 -15.45 13.13 -20.92
CA LYS A 170 -15.64 11.86 -20.21
C LYS A 170 -16.15 10.76 -21.13
N LYS A 171 -17.09 11.07 -22.02
CA LYS A 171 -17.60 10.12 -23.03
C LYS A 171 -16.48 9.68 -23.98
N ASN A 172 -15.69 10.63 -24.51
CA ASN A 172 -14.59 10.33 -25.42
C ASN A 172 -13.48 9.50 -24.76
N ILE A 173 -13.18 9.76 -23.48
CA ILE A 173 -12.23 8.99 -22.66
C ILE A 173 -12.71 7.55 -22.48
N ASN A 174 -13.98 7.36 -22.13
CA ASN A 174 -14.57 6.03 -21.98
C ASN A 174 -14.59 5.23 -23.29
N ILE A 175 -14.91 5.88 -24.42
CA ILE A 175 -14.85 5.24 -25.74
C ILE A 175 -13.42 4.79 -26.06
N ARG A 176 -12.43 5.64 -25.79
CA ARG A 176 -11.02 5.30 -26.04
C ARG A 176 -10.51 4.20 -25.11
N ALA A 177 -10.90 4.21 -23.84
CA ALA A 177 -10.58 3.16 -22.87
C ALA A 177 -11.17 1.80 -23.31
N ALA A 178 -12.42 1.79 -23.78
CA ALA A 178 -13.05 0.58 -24.32
C ALA A 178 -12.31 0.09 -25.58
N ALA A 179 -11.99 0.98 -26.52
CA ALA A 179 -11.23 0.63 -27.72
C ALA A 179 -9.83 0.06 -27.39
N LEU A 180 -9.15 0.60 -26.38
CA LEU A 180 -7.84 0.12 -25.93
C LEU A 180 -7.93 -1.25 -25.25
N THR A 181 -9.01 -1.49 -24.50
CA THR A 181 -9.32 -2.79 -23.90
C THR A 181 -9.57 -3.83 -24.98
N ASP A 182 -10.40 -3.50 -25.98
CA ASP A 182 -10.69 -4.37 -27.12
C ASP A 182 -9.43 -4.67 -27.93
N GLN A 183 -8.60 -3.65 -28.19
CA GLN A 183 -7.31 -3.82 -28.87
C GLN A 183 -6.37 -4.74 -28.08
N THR A 184 -6.31 -4.61 -26.76
CA THR A 184 -5.50 -5.46 -25.88
C THR A 184 -5.99 -6.90 -25.91
N ASN A 185 -7.30 -7.13 -25.74
CA ASN A 185 -7.90 -8.46 -25.79
C ASN A 185 -7.71 -9.14 -27.15
N SER A 186 -7.89 -8.38 -28.24
CA SER A 186 -7.65 -8.86 -29.60
C SER A 186 -6.18 -9.22 -29.80
N THR A 187 -5.24 -8.38 -29.33
CA THR A 187 -3.80 -8.65 -29.40
C THR A 187 -3.42 -9.91 -28.62
N ILE A 188 -3.98 -10.11 -27.42
CA ILE A 188 -3.77 -11.31 -26.61
C ILE A 188 -4.30 -12.54 -27.34
N THR A 189 -5.53 -12.49 -27.85
CA THR A 189 -6.19 -13.63 -28.51
C THR A 189 -5.46 -14.02 -29.80
N ILE A 190 -5.10 -13.05 -30.65
CA ILE A 190 -4.34 -13.30 -31.88
C ILE A 190 -2.95 -13.87 -31.54
N SER A 191 -2.26 -13.31 -30.54
CA SER A 191 -0.93 -13.79 -30.15
C SER A 191 -0.99 -15.23 -29.62
N LEU A 192 -1.98 -15.57 -28.78
CA LEU A 192 -2.19 -16.93 -28.29
C LEU A 192 -2.59 -17.89 -29.41
N ALA A 193 -3.43 -17.47 -30.36
CA ALA A 193 -3.82 -18.29 -31.51
C ALA A 193 -2.61 -18.63 -32.39
N ILE A 194 -1.78 -17.62 -32.73
CA ILE A 194 -0.54 -17.83 -33.49
C ILE A 194 0.39 -18.79 -32.74
N LEU A 195 0.60 -18.56 -31.45
CA LEU A 195 1.47 -19.40 -30.62
C LEU A 195 0.97 -20.85 -30.56
N THR A 196 -0.33 -21.05 -30.40
CA THR A 196 -0.98 -22.37 -30.42
C THR A 196 -0.77 -23.08 -31.76
N ILE A 197 -0.95 -22.38 -32.88
CA ILE A 197 -0.73 -22.94 -34.23
C ILE A 197 0.74 -23.32 -34.41
N VAL A 198 1.67 -22.47 -34.00
CA VAL A 198 3.11 -22.74 -34.14
C VAL A 198 3.54 -23.92 -33.26
N PHE A 199 3.06 -24.02 -32.02
CA PHE A 199 3.34 -25.19 -31.17
C PHE A 199 2.68 -26.46 -31.71
N ALA A 200 1.42 -26.41 -32.15
CA ALA A 200 0.73 -27.56 -32.72
C ALA A 200 1.42 -28.09 -33.99
N THR A 201 1.85 -27.19 -34.89
CA THR A 201 2.61 -27.56 -36.09
C THR A 201 3.98 -28.14 -35.76
N ALA A 202 4.70 -27.58 -34.77
CA ALA A 202 5.98 -28.12 -34.31
C ALA A 202 5.83 -29.51 -33.66
N ILE A 203 4.80 -29.73 -32.85
CA ILE A 203 4.48 -31.03 -32.24
C ILE A 203 4.12 -32.05 -33.34
N ALA A 204 3.28 -31.68 -34.31
CA ALA A 204 2.92 -32.56 -35.43
C ALA A 204 4.15 -32.95 -36.26
N ALA A 205 5.04 -32.00 -36.54
CA ALA A 205 6.31 -32.26 -37.22
C ALA A 205 7.22 -33.19 -36.40
N ALA A 206 7.31 -32.99 -35.09
CA ALA A 206 8.08 -33.85 -34.19
C ALA A 206 7.53 -35.28 -34.14
N LEU A 207 6.21 -35.46 -34.03
CA LEU A 207 5.55 -36.75 -34.08
C LEU A 207 5.78 -37.46 -35.41
N PHE A 208 5.72 -36.72 -36.53
CA PHE A 208 6.00 -37.27 -37.86
C PHE A 208 7.45 -37.75 -38.01
N VAL A 209 8.41 -36.95 -37.56
CA VAL A 209 9.85 -37.30 -37.63
C VAL A 209 10.18 -38.45 -36.69
N SER A 210 9.63 -38.47 -35.47
CA SER A 210 9.86 -39.54 -34.50
C SER A 210 9.27 -40.87 -34.98
N SER A 211 8.00 -40.87 -35.40
CA SER A 211 7.30 -42.08 -35.86
C SER A 211 7.96 -42.72 -37.10
N ARG A 212 8.27 -41.94 -38.14
CA ARG A 212 8.90 -42.47 -39.36
C ARG A 212 10.41 -42.62 -39.28
N GLY A 213 11.09 -41.80 -38.49
CA GLY A 213 12.56 -41.73 -38.44
C GLY A 213 13.20 -42.66 -37.42
N ILE A 214 12.49 -43.00 -36.35
CA ILE A 214 13.01 -43.76 -35.19
C ILE A 214 12.09 -44.93 -34.84
N THR A 215 10.82 -44.69 -34.51
CA THR A 215 9.93 -45.71 -33.91
C THR A 215 9.58 -46.84 -34.88
N MET A 216 9.17 -46.53 -36.11
CA MET A 216 8.76 -47.55 -37.09
C MET A 216 9.94 -48.45 -37.55
N PRO A 217 11.14 -47.93 -37.85
CA PRO A 217 12.30 -48.78 -38.17
C PRO A 217 12.73 -49.70 -37.02
N ILE A 218 12.71 -49.21 -35.77
CA ILE A 218 13.04 -50.04 -34.59
C ILE A 218 11.98 -51.12 -34.37
N ALA A 219 10.68 -50.80 -34.54
CA ALA A 219 9.61 -51.77 -34.44
C ALA A 219 9.74 -52.89 -35.49
N ARG A 220 10.10 -52.57 -36.73
CA ARG A 220 10.38 -53.55 -37.79
C ARG A 220 11.60 -54.42 -37.49
N LEU A 221 12.67 -53.83 -36.94
CA LEU A 221 13.85 -54.61 -36.53
C LEU A 221 13.54 -55.56 -35.38
N ARG A 222 12.74 -55.10 -34.40
CA ARG A 222 12.24 -55.95 -33.30
C ARG A 222 11.46 -57.14 -33.85
N GLU A 223 10.50 -56.90 -34.73
CA GLU A 223 9.67 -57.94 -35.35
C GLU A 223 10.51 -58.96 -36.14
N ARG A 224 11.52 -58.49 -36.90
CA ARG A 224 12.47 -59.39 -37.60
C ARG A 224 13.38 -60.17 -36.66
N MET A 225 13.75 -59.60 -35.52
CA MET A 225 14.52 -60.33 -34.50
C MET A 225 13.67 -61.44 -33.87
N THR A 226 12.37 -61.19 -33.66
CA THR A 226 11.42 -62.21 -33.20
C THR A 226 11.18 -63.30 -34.25
N SER A 227 11.01 -62.96 -35.53
CA SER A 227 10.84 -63.97 -36.60
C SER A 227 12.10 -64.82 -36.82
N LEU A 228 13.30 -64.21 -36.69
CA LEU A 228 14.56 -64.93 -36.80
C LEU A 228 14.78 -65.91 -35.64
N ALA A 229 14.35 -65.53 -34.43
CA ALA A 229 14.34 -66.43 -33.26
C ALA A 229 13.36 -67.60 -33.42
N ALA A 230 12.31 -67.44 -34.24
CA ALA A 230 11.36 -68.49 -34.59
C ALA A 230 11.84 -69.39 -35.76
N GLY A 231 13.04 -69.16 -36.30
CA GLY A 231 13.65 -70.01 -37.34
C GLY A 231 13.39 -69.58 -38.78
N GLU A 232 12.75 -68.44 -39.03
CA GLU A 232 12.42 -67.96 -40.37
C GLU A 232 13.55 -67.12 -40.99
N THR A 233 14.41 -67.74 -41.82
CA THR A 233 15.62 -67.12 -42.40
C THR A 233 15.46 -66.62 -43.84
N ASP A 234 14.39 -66.95 -44.55
CA ASP A 234 14.26 -66.74 -46.00
C ASP A 234 14.09 -65.27 -46.46
N GLN A 235 13.71 -64.37 -45.56
CA GLN A 235 13.46 -62.97 -45.91
C GLN A 235 14.62 -62.04 -45.54
N ALA A 236 14.90 -61.06 -46.40
CA ALA A 236 15.96 -60.08 -46.20
C ALA A 236 15.69 -59.12 -45.03
N VAL A 237 16.72 -58.79 -44.23
CA VAL A 237 16.62 -57.75 -43.20
C VAL A 237 16.58 -56.39 -43.87
N ALA A 238 15.44 -55.71 -43.83
CA ALA A 238 15.26 -54.40 -44.45
C ALA A 238 16.05 -53.28 -43.74
N GLY A 239 16.57 -52.30 -44.49
CA GLY A 239 17.22 -51.10 -43.95
C GLY A 239 18.75 -51.16 -43.76
N GLN A 240 19.43 -52.16 -44.35
CA GLN A 240 20.90 -52.30 -44.31
C GLN A 240 21.65 -51.18 -45.05
N ASP A 241 20.98 -50.46 -45.94
CA ASP A 241 21.49 -49.34 -46.72
C ASP A 241 21.54 -48.02 -45.94
N ARG A 242 21.00 -47.99 -44.71
CA ARG A 242 21.02 -46.82 -43.83
C ARG A 242 22.41 -46.62 -43.21
N ARG A 243 22.81 -45.36 -43.04
CA ARG A 243 24.09 -44.96 -42.41
C ARG A 243 23.97 -44.55 -40.93
N ASP A 244 22.78 -44.67 -40.35
CA ASP A 244 22.49 -44.32 -38.95
C ASP A 244 22.57 -45.54 -38.01
N GLU A 245 22.38 -45.33 -36.71
CA GLU A 245 22.50 -46.38 -35.67
C GLU A 245 21.49 -47.51 -35.91
N VAL A 246 20.32 -47.19 -36.46
CA VAL A 246 19.32 -48.19 -36.88
C VAL A 246 19.84 -49.04 -38.04
N GLY A 247 20.58 -48.46 -39.00
CA GLY A 247 21.27 -49.19 -40.06
C GLY A 247 22.38 -50.10 -39.53
N GLN A 248 23.10 -49.67 -38.50
CA GLN A 248 24.11 -50.52 -37.83
C GLN A 248 23.44 -51.72 -37.15
N MET A 249 22.30 -51.50 -36.48
CA MET A 249 21.48 -52.58 -35.91
C MET A 249 20.95 -53.53 -37.00
N ALA A 250 20.47 -53.00 -38.14
CA ALA A 250 19.99 -53.82 -39.26
C ALA A 250 21.09 -54.70 -39.88
N LYS A 251 22.32 -54.17 -39.98
CA LYS A 251 23.50 -54.95 -40.41
C LYS A 251 23.86 -56.02 -39.39
N ALA A 252 23.86 -55.71 -38.10
CA ALA A 252 24.10 -56.69 -37.05
C ALA A 252 23.05 -57.82 -37.07
N VAL A 253 21.77 -57.51 -37.26
CA VAL A 253 20.69 -58.51 -37.41
C VAL A 253 20.84 -59.32 -38.70
N SER A 254 21.36 -58.74 -39.78
CA SER A 254 21.73 -59.50 -41.00
C SER A 254 22.85 -60.50 -40.72
N VAL A 255 23.89 -60.10 -39.98
CA VAL A 255 24.98 -61.00 -39.57
C VAL A 255 24.44 -62.14 -38.69
N PHE A 256 23.47 -61.88 -37.81
CA PHE A 256 22.78 -62.94 -37.05
C PHE A 256 21.99 -63.90 -37.95
N ARG A 257 21.30 -63.40 -38.97
CA ARG A 257 20.61 -64.25 -39.97
C ARG A 257 21.62 -65.09 -40.76
N ASP A 258 22.72 -64.48 -41.19
CA ASP A 258 23.76 -65.14 -41.98
C ASP A 258 24.46 -66.21 -41.13
N ASN A 259 24.70 -65.96 -39.83
CA ASN A 259 25.19 -66.95 -38.88
C ASN A 259 24.16 -68.04 -38.54
N ALA A 260 22.86 -67.74 -38.54
CA ALA A 260 21.80 -68.75 -38.37
C ALA A 260 21.72 -69.68 -39.59
N LEU A 261 21.93 -69.15 -40.80
CA LEU A 261 22.08 -69.94 -42.03
C LEU A 261 23.39 -70.74 -42.05
N GLU A 262 24.48 -70.21 -41.52
CA GLU A 262 25.77 -70.91 -41.41
C GLU A 262 25.72 -72.03 -40.34
N ARG A 263 24.96 -71.84 -39.25
CA ARG A 263 24.75 -72.84 -38.19
C ARG A 263 23.89 -74.03 -38.67
N ILE A 264 22.90 -73.77 -39.53
CA ILE A 264 22.13 -74.83 -40.22
C ILE A 264 22.99 -75.56 -41.26
N ARG A 265 24.02 -74.92 -41.82
CA ARG A 265 24.99 -75.54 -42.75
C ARG A 265 26.07 -76.37 -42.03
N LEU A 266 26.50 -75.94 -40.84
CA LEU A 266 27.58 -76.58 -40.07
C LEU A 266 27.10 -77.72 -39.15
N GLU A 267 25.81 -77.78 -38.77
CA GLU A 267 25.26 -78.90 -37.99
C GLU A 267 25.05 -80.19 -38.82
N LYS A 268 25.25 -80.16 -40.15
CA LYS A 268 25.13 -81.33 -41.05
C LYS A 268 26.45 -81.94 -41.53
N GLU A 269 27.61 -81.39 -41.14
CA GLU A 269 28.93 -81.84 -41.64
C GLU A 269 29.88 -82.39 -40.56
N ALA A 270 29.44 -82.52 -39.31
CA ALA A 270 30.30 -82.98 -38.20
C ALA A 270 29.83 -84.29 -37.55
N GLU A 271 29.39 -85.26 -38.36
CA GLU A 271 29.10 -86.61 -37.89
C GLU A 271 29.74 -87.63 -38.86
N ALA A 272 30.73 -88.40 -38.34
CA ALA A 272 31.49 -89.47 -38.99
C ALA A 272 32.74 -89.11 -39.83
N ASN A 273 33.89 -88.92 -39.17
CA ASN A 273 34.84 -90.05 -39.05
C ASN A 273 35.99 -89.80 -38.07
N ARG A 274 36.24 -90.84 -37.29
CA ARG A 274 37.21 -90.95 -36.20
C ARG A 274 38.64 -91.17 -36.71
N SER A 275 39.56 -90.75 -35.84
CA SER A 275 40.84 -91.40 -35.47
C SER A 275 42.00 -91.42 -36.48
N LEU A 276 43.13 -90.78 -36.08
CA LEU A 276 44.36 -91.47 -35.63
C LEU A 276 45.49 -90.44 -35.30
N SER A 277 45.74 -90.19 -34.00
CA SER A 277 47.06 -89.86 -33.43
C SER A 277 46.97 -89.92 -31.90
N ASP A 278 47.09 -91.14 -31.37
CA ASP A 278 46.88 -91.48 -29.95
C ASP A 278 48.14 -91.34 -29.08
N ARG A 279 49.11 -90.47 -29.40
CA ARG A 279 50.30 -90.29 -28.54
C ARG A 279 50.76 -88.86 -28.22
N GLU A 280 50.05 -87.83 -28.69
CA GLU A 280 50.18 -86.46 -28.15
C GLU A 280 48.93 -85.98 -27.38
N ARG A 281 47.83 -86.74 -27.47
CA ARG A 281 46.52 -86.37 -26.91
C ARG A 281 46.51 -86.35 -25.39
N ILE A 282 47.29 -87.20 -24.72
CA ILE A 282 47.29 -87.29 -23.24
C ILE A 282 47.94 -86.06 -22.59
N ALA A 283 48.91 -85.40 -23.24
CA ALA A 283 49.54 -84.18 -22.71
C ALA A 283 48.73 -82.91 -23.05
N ARG A 284 48.13 -82.83 -24.24
CA ARG A 284 47.23 -81.71 -24.63
C ARG A 284 45.85 -81.82 -23.99
N ASP A 285 45.28 -83.00 -23.80
CA ASP A 285 44.02 -83.20 -23.07
C ASP A 285 44.20 -82.91 -21.58
N ALA A 286 45.38 -83.19 -20.98
CA ALA A 286 45.65 -82.82 -19.60
C ALA A 286 45.81 -81.30 -19.40
N GLN A 287 46.45 -80.60 -20.36
CA GLN A 287 46.57 -79.14 -20.32
C GLN A 287 45.25 -78.46 -20.68
N LYS A 288 44.54 -78.94 -21.70
CA LYS A 288 43.24 -78.42 -22.11
C LYS A 288 42.15 -78.72 -21.08
N ALA A 289 42.16 -79.89 -20.42
CA ALA A 289 41.27 -80.17 -19.30
C ALA A 289 41.59 -79.29 -18.07
N LYS A 290 42.86 -78.92 -17.86
CA LYS A 290 43.23 -77.92 -16.85
C LYS A 290 42.74 -76.52 -17.23
N ASP A 291 43.01 -76.06 -18.44
CA ASP A 291 42.60 -74.73 -18.91
C ASP A 291 41.06 -74.62 -19.00
N ASP A 292 40.37 -75.69 -19.43
CA ASP A 292 38.91 -75.79 -19.44
C ASP A 292 38.36 -75.81 -18.01
N ALA A 293 38.99 -76.55 -17.08
CA ALA A 293 38.60 -76.55 -15.66
C ALA A 293 38.81 -75.18 -15.00
N ASP A 294 39.92 -74.50 -15.29
CA ASP A 294 40.23 -73.16 -14.79
C ASP A 294 39.27 -72.11 -15.36
N THR A 295 38.89 -72.25 -16.64
CA THR A 295 37.88 -71.40 -17.29
C THR A 295 36.49 -71.66 -16.73
N GLN A 296 36.11 -72.93 -16.56
CA GLN A 296 34.82 -73.34 -16.01
C GLN A 296 34.69 -72.91 -14.55
N PHE A 297 35.77 -72.97 -13.77
CA PHE A 297 35.86 -72.42 -12.42
C PHE A 297 35.67 -70.89 -12.41
N ALA A 298 36.41 -70.16 -13.24
CA ALA A 298 36.29 -68.70 -13.33
C ALA A 298 34.88 -68.26 -13.74
N VAL A 299 34.27 -68.93 -14.73
CA VAL A 299 32.89 -68.68 -15.18
C VAL A 299 31.87 -69.02 -14.09
N ALA A 300 32.06 -70.11 -13.34
CA ALA A 300 31.17 -70.48 -12.25
C ALA A 300 31.22 -69.46 -11.09
N GLU A 301 32.41 -69.03 -10.68
CA GLU A 301 32.59 -68.01 -9.63
C GLU A 301 32.07 -66.64 -10.10
N LEU A 302 32.32 -66.22 -11.36
CA LEU A 302 31.69 -65.03 -11.93
C LEU A 302 30.18 -65.13 -12.02
N GLY A 303 29.65 -66.29 -12.43
CA GLY A 303 28.21 -66.54 -12.51
C GLY A 303 27.53 -66.43 -11.14
N GLN A 304 28.16 -66.99 -10.11
CA GLN A 304 27.70 -66.84 -8.72
C GLN A 304 27.77 -65.38 -8.25
N ALA A 305 28.86 -64.68 -8.53
CA ALA A 305 29.04 -63.28 -8.14
C ALA A 305 28.06 -62.34 -8.85
N LEU A 306 27.79 -62.57 -10.14
CA LEU A 306 26.76 -61.87 -10.91
C LEU A 306 25.35 -62.22 -10.42
N GLY A 307 25.11 -63.47 -10.00
CA GLY A 307 23.86 -63.89 -9.36
C GLY A 307 23.60 -63.11 -8.07
N ARG A 308 24.60 -63.04 -7.18
CA ARG A 308 24.56 -62.24 -5.94
C ARG A 308 24.30 -60.76 -6.24
N LEU A 309 25.01 -60.21 -7.23
CA LEU A 309 24.82 -58.83 -7.65
C LEU A 309 23.40 -58.56 -8.19
N ALA A 310 22.83 -59.51 -8.95
CA ALA A 310 21.47 -59.43 -9.46
C ALA A 310 20.40 -59.53 -8.34
N GLU A 311 20.72 -60.24 -7.26
CA GLU A 311 19.91 -60.29 -6.03
C GLU A 311 20.05 -59.03 -5.16
N GLY A 312 20.93 -58.09 -5.53
CA GLY A 312 21.15 -56.83 -4.82
C GLY A 312 22.34 -56.84 -3.85
N ASP A 313 23.10 -57.93 -3.75
CA ASP A 313 24.30 -57.98 -2.92
C ASP A 313 25.50 -57.37 -3.66
N VAL A 314 25.72 -56.08 -3.44
CA VAL A 314 26.86 -55.33 -3.98
C VAL A 314 28.09 -55.40 -3.07
N SER A 315 27.98 -56.06 -1.92
CA SER A 315 29.07 -56.24 -0.96
C SER A 315 29.92 -57.48 -1.26
N TYR A 316 29.36 -58.45 -1.98
CA TYR A 316 30.04 -59.68 -2.35
C TYR A 316 31.31 -59.43 -3.19
N ARG A 317 32.39 -60.15 -2.87
CA ARG A 317 33.67 -60.11 -3.59
C ARG A 317 34.13 -61.51 -3.92
N ILE A 318 34.74 -61.67 -5.09
CA ILE A 318 35.39 -62.92 -5.47
C ILE A 318 36.78 -62.95 -4.82
N GLU A 319 36.94 -63.78 -3.79
CA GLU A 319 38.19 -63.89 -3.03
C GLU A 319 39.21 -64.83 -3.67
N LYS A 320 38.72 -65.93 -4.27
CA LYS A 320 39.60 -66.91 -4.90
C LYS A 320 40.21 -66.32 -6.16
N SER A 321 41.54 -66.33 -6.25
CA SER A 321 42.25 -65.85 -7.43
C SER A 321 42.06 -66.81 -8.60
N PHE A 322 41.84 -66.25 -9.79
CA PHE A 322 41.81 -67.04 -11.01
C PHE A 322 43.23 -67.19 -11.55
N VAL A 323 43.39 -68.07 -12.53
CA VAL A 323 44.63 -68.16 -13.31
C VAL A 323 44.96 -66.82 -13.97
N LYS A 324 46.25 -66.52 -14.11
CA LYS A 324 46.81 -65.19 -14.42
C LYS A 324 46.13 -64.47 -15.60
N HIS A 325 45.74 -65.20 -16.65
CA HIS A 325 45.07 -64.64 -17.83
C HIS A 325 43.56 -64.32 -17.64
N LEU A 326 42.91 -64.87 -16.61
CA LEU A 326 41.49 -64.65 -16.28
C LEU A 326 41.30 -63.79 -15.02
N ASP A 327 42.33 -63.60 -14.18
CA ASP A 327 42.22 -62.83 -12.92
C ASP A 327 41.83 -61.35 -13.13
N THR A 328 42.08 -60.80 -14.33
CA THR A 328 41.57 -59.47 -14.72
C THR A 328 40.05 -59.40 -14.65
N LEU A 329 39.33 -60.48 -14.95
CA LEU A 329 37.86 -60.53 -14.85
C LEU A 329 37.41 -60.41 -13.38
N ARG A 330 38.07 -61.12 -12.47
CA ARG A 330 37.85 -61.03 -11.02
C ARG A 330 38.07 -59.61 -10.52
N SER A 331 39.20 -59.01 -10.90
CA SER A 331 39.56 -57.64 -10.50
C SER A 331 38.56 -56.62 -11.04
N ASN A 332 38.17 -56.71 -12.31
CA ASN A 332 37.19 -55.81 -12.92
C ASN A 332 35.80 -55.94 -12.26
N PHE A 333 35.36 -57.16 -11.96
CA PHE A 333 34.12 -57.38 -11.22
C PHE A 333 34.18 -56.74 -9.83
N ASN A 334 35.22 -57.06 -9.03
CA ASN A 334 35.38 -56.54 -7.68
C ASN A 334 35.47 -55.01 -7.66
N ASN A 335 36.22 -54.40 -8.59
CA ASN A 335 36.31 -52.94 -8.73
C ASN A 335 34.97 -52.29 -9.11
N SER A 336 34.18 -52.95 -9.95
CA SER A 336 32.84 -52.45 -10.35
C SER A 336 31.86 -52.55 -9.18
N ALA A 337 31.86 -53.66 -8.45
CA ALA A 337 31.05 -53.86 -7.26
C ALA A 337 31.45 -52.89 -6.13
N GLU A 338 32.74 -52.59 -5.98
CA GLU A 338 33.24 -51.58 -5.04
C GLU A 338 32.77 -50.17 -5.38
N ASN A 339 32.90 -49.75 -6.64
CA ASN A 339 32.42 -48.45 -7.06
C ASN A 339 30.90 -48.32 -6.92
N LEU A 340 30.14 -49.39 -7.21
CA LEU A 340 28.69 -49.41 -7.01
C LEU A 340 28.34 -49.32 -5.52
N ASN A 341 28.98 -50.12 -4.67
CA ASN A 341 28.77 -50.10 -3.23
C ASN A 341 29.07 -48.70 -2.64
N ARG A 342 30.19 -48.08 -3.02
CA ARG A 342 30.55 -46.72 -2.58
C ARG A 342 29.54 -45.67 -3.04
N THR A 343 29.07 -45.78 -4.29
CA THR A 343 28.06 -44.86 -4.85
C THR A 343 26.72 -44.99 -4.11
N LEU A 344 26.23 -46.22 -3.90
CA LEU A 344 24.98 -46.47 -3.18
C LEU A 344 25.05 -46.03 -1.71
N ASN A 345 26.19 -46.22 -1.05
CA ASN A 345 26.42 -45.69 0.30
C ASN A 345 26.39 -44.16 0.35
N ALA A 346 27.03 -43.48 -0.61
CA ALA A 346 26.99 -42.02 -0.71
C ALA A 346 25.55 -41.50 -0.94
N VAL A 347 24.80 -42.19 -1.80
CA VAL A 347 23.37 -41.89 -2.03
C VAL A 347 22.55 -42.07 -0.75
N GLY A 348 22.79 -43.13 0.03
CA GLY A 348 22.11 -43.35 1.32
C GLY A 348 22.51 -42.36 2.42
N GLN A 349 23.72 -41.82 2.40
CA GLN A 349 24.11 -40.71 3.27
C GLN A 349 23.38 -39.42 2.89
N ASN A 350 23.32 -39.09 1.58
CA ASN A 350 22.58 -37.93 1.09
C ASN A 350 21.07 -38.04 1.40
N ALA A 351 20.48 -39.23 1.24
CA ALA A 351 19.07 -39.47 1.56
C ALA A 351 18.75 -39.18 3.04
N ARG A 352 19.60 -39.66 3.96
CA ARG A 352 19.48 -39.36 5.40
C ARG A 352 19.69 -37.88 5.71
N GLY A 353 20.60 -37.21 4.99
CA GLY A 353 20.77 -35.77 5.09
C GLY A 353 19.52 -34.99 4.66
N ILE A 354 18.88 -35.39 3.55
CA ILE A 354 17.62 -34.80 3.08
C ILE A 354 16.49 -35.03 4.09
N ASP A 355 16.37 -36.25 4.64
CA ASP A 355 15.35 -36.56 5.65
C ASP A 355 15.50 -35.70 6.92
N SER A 356 16.74 -35.56 7.42
CA SER A 356 17.05 -34.67 8.55
C SER A 356 16.70 -33.21 8.24
N GLY A 357 17.13 -32.70 7.08
CA GLY A 357 16.85 -31.33 6.67
C GLY A 357 15.35 -31.06 6.48
N ALA A 358 14.60 -32.02 5.94
CA ALA A 358 13.15 -31.92 5.80
C ALA A 358 12.44 -31.87 7.18
N ASN A 359 12.93 -32.64 8.16
CA ASN A 359 12.41 -32.60 9.53
C ASN A 359 12.72 -31.26 10.24
N GLU A 360 13.91 -30.68 10.01
CA GLU A 360 14.27 -29.35 10.52
C GLU A 360 13.39 -28.25 9.91
N ILE A 361 13.21 -28.25 8.59
CA ILE A 361 12.33 -27.27 7.91
C ILE A 361 10.90 -27.41 8.41
N ARG A 362 10.40 -28.64 8.62
CA ARG A 362 9.06 -28.86 9.21
C ARG A 362 8.95 -28.25 10.60
N SER A 363 9.95 -28.45 11.46
CA SER A 363 9.94 -27.86 12.81
C SER A 363 9.99 -26.34 12.77
N ALA A 364 10.77 -25.75 11.85
CA ALA A 364 10.86 -24.31 11.66
C ALA A 364 9.55 -23.72 11.11
N ALA A 365 8.87 -24.44 10.20
CA ALA A 365 7.57 -24.06 9.68
C ALA A 365 6.48 -24.09 10.77
N ASP A 366 6.50 -25.08 11.67
CA ASP A 366 5.57 -25.14 12.82
C ASP A 366 5.75 -23.96 13.78
N ASP A 367 7.01 -23.59 14.10
CA ASP A 367 7.30 -22.41 14.92
C ASP A 367 6.85 -21.12 14.22
N LEU A 368 7.10 -21.01 12.91
CA LEU A 368 6.66 -19.86 12.12
C LEU A 368 5.13 -19.78 12.05
N SER A 369 4.41 -20.91 11.99
CA SER A 369 2.94 -20.97 12.05
C SER A 369 2.43 -20.34 13.34
N LYS A 370 2.92 -20.81 14.49
CA LYS A 370 2.51 -20.31 15.81
C LYS A 370 2.79 -18.82 15.96
N ARG A 371 3.95 -18.35 15.47
CA ARG A 371 4.30 -16.93 15.48
C ARG A 371 3.41 -16.11 14.56
N THR A 372 3.03 -16.65 13.40
CA THR A 372 2.13 -15.99 12.45
C THR A 372 0.72 -15.88 13.01
N GLU A 373 0.22 -16.93 13.69
CA GLU A 373 -1.07 -16.90 14.41
C GLU A 373 -1.06 -15.86 15.54
N GLN A 374 -0.01 -15.85 16.36
CA GLN A 374 0.14 -14.85 17.43
C GLN A 374 0.21 -13.42 16.87
N GLN A 375 0.91 -13.25 15.75
CA GLN A 375 1.02 -11.96 15.07
C GLN A 375 -0.32 -11.51 14.49
N ALA A 376 -1.09 -12.42 13.90
CA ALA A 376 -2.44 -12.13 13.40
C ALA A 376 -3.34 -11.61 14.53
N ALA A 377 -3.34 -12.28 15.69
CA ALA A 377 -4.10 -11.84 16.87
C ALA A 377 -3.67 -10.43 17.33
N SER A 378 -2.36 -10.16 17.39
CA SER A 378 -1.87 -8.82 17.75
C SER A 378 -2.22 -7.75 16.72
N VAL A 379 -2.24 -8.08 15.43
CA VAL A 379 -2.65 -7.17 14.36
C VAL A 379 -4.14 -6.85 14.45
N GLU A 380 -5.00 -7.86 14.69
CA GLU A 380 -6.44 -7.66 14.91
C GLU A 380 -6.72 -6.77 16.14
N GLU A 381 -6.07 -7.03 17.27
CA GLU A 381 -6.22 -6.22 18.49
C GLU A 381 -5.75 -4.77 18.26
N THR A 382 -4.64 -4.59 17.55
CA THR A 382 -4.12 -3.26 17.20
C THR A 382 -5.07 -2.53 16.26
N ALA A 383 -5.65 -3.22 15.28
CA ALA A 383 -6.61 -2.63 14.34
C ALA A 383 -7.89 -2.18 15.07
N ALA A 384 -8.42 -3.00 15.99
CA ALA A 384 -9.56 -2.65 16.80
C ALA A 384 -9.30 -1.42 17.70
N ALA A 385 -8.14 -1.40 18.38
CA ALA A 385 -7.73 -0.26 19.21
C ALA A 385 -7.56 1.03 18.37
N LEU A 386 -7.01 0.91 17.16
CA LEU A 386 -6.88 2.05 16.24
C LEU A 386 -8.23 2.57 15.77
N GLU A 387 -9.22 1.71 15.53
CA GLU A 387 -10.57 2.12 15.15
C GLU A 387 -11.26 2.89 16.29
N GLU A 388 -11.10 2.43 17.54
CA GLU A 388 -11.58 3.13 18.72
C GLU A 388 -10.91 4.49 18.92
N ILE A 389 -9.58 4.55 18.77
CA ILE A 389 -8.82 5.81 18.86
C ILE A 389 -9.23 6.76 17.74
N THR A 390 -9.38 6.27 16.51
CA THR A 390 -9.80 7.07 15.35
C THR A 390 -11.17 7.69 15.58
N THR A 391 -12.11 6.90 16.13
CA THR A 391 -13.44 7.39 16.52
C THR A 391 -13.34 8.46 17.60
N THR A 392 -12.52 8.23 18.63
CA THR A 392 -12.35 9.17 19.75
C THR A 392 -11.69 10.49 19.33
N VAL A 393 -10.69 10.45 18.44
CA VAL A 393 -10.03 11.64 17.89
C VAL A 393 -11.01 12.43 17.01
N LYS A 394 -11.80 11.73 16.18
CA LYS A 394 -12.83 12.37 15.35
C LYS A 394 -13.90 13.07 16.20
N ASP A 395 -14.38 12.42 17.25
CA ASP A 395 -15.34 13.01 18.19
C ASP A 395 -14.74 14.18 18.97
N SER A 396 -13.48 14.07 19.40
CA SER A 396 -12.75 15.17 20.05
C SER A 396 -12.60 16.38 19.13
N SER A 397 -12.27 16.15 17.85
CA SER A 397 -12.17 17.23 16.85
C SER A 397 -13.50 17.95 16.66
N LYS A 398 -14.60 17.18 16.52
CA LYS A 398 -15.94 17.76 16.38
C LYS A 398 -16.34 18.58 17.62
N ARG A 399 -16.08 18.05 18.82
CA ARG A 399 -16.36 18.76 20.08
C ARG A 399 -15.52 20.04 20.19
N ALA A 400 -14.26 20.01 19.77
CA ALA A 400 -13.41 21.20 19.76
C ALA A 400 -13.95 22.27 18.80
N GLU A 401 -14.42 21.90 17.60
CA GLU A 401 -15.10 22.83 16.68
C GLU A 401 -16.38 23.44 17.27
N GLU A 402 -17.22 22.62 17.93
CA GLU A 402 -18.43 23.08 18.61
C GLU A 402 -18.10 24.07 19.75
N VAL A 403 -17.06 23.77 20.53
CA VAL A 403 -16.56 24.66 21.59
C VAL A 403 -16.00 25.95 21.00
N GLY A 404 -15.25 25.89 19.90
CA GLY A 404 -14.71 27.09 19.23
C GLY A 404 -15.84 28.03 18.78
N SER A 405 -16.91 27.47 18.21
CA SER A 405 -18.11 28.24 17.86
C SER A 405 -18.79 28.88 19.08
N LEU A 406 -18.85 28.17 20.21
CA LEU A 406 -19.41 28.69 21.46
C LEU A 406 -18.56 29.82 22.04
N VAL A 407 -17.23 29.66 22.03
CA VAL A 407 -16.27 30.66 22.50
C VAL A 407 -16.34 31.93 21.64
N ALA A 408 -16.43 31.79 20.32
CA ALA A 408 -16.62 32.92 19.41
C ALA A 408 -17.91 33.71 19.73
N ARG A 409 -19.04 33.03 19.98
CA ARG A 409 -20.28 33.72 20.40
C ARG A 409 -20.15 34.38 21.78
N ALA A 410 -19.46 33.75 22.72
CA ALA A 410 -19.23 34.32 24.04
C ALA A 410 -18.36 35.58 23.95
N ARG A 411 -17.36 35.59 23.07
CA ARG A 411 -16.54 36.76 22.76
C ARG A 411 -17.38 37.92 22.23
N ASP A 412 -18.21 37.67 21.21
CA ASP A 412 -19.10 38.70 20.64
C ASP A 412 -20.05 39.28 21.70
N GLY A 413 -20.56 38.42 22.58
CA GLY A 413 -21.39 38.82 23.72
C GLY A 413 -20.64 39.73 24.69
N ALA A 414 -19.42 39.35 25.09
CA ALA A 414 -18.59 40.12 25.99
C ALA A 414 -18.15 41.48 25.38
N GLU A 415 -17.80 41.51 24.09
CA GLU A 415 -17.47 42.76 23.38
C GLU A 415 -18.67 43.73 23.33
N LYS A 416 -19.88 43.21 23.05
CA LYS A 416 -21.13 44.00 23.13
C LYS A 416 -21.42 44.49 24.54
N SER A 417 -21.28 43.63 25.55
CA SER A 417 -21.46 44.04 26.96
C SER A 417 -20.47 45.13 27.34
N GLY A 418 -19.21 45.04 26.90
CA GLY A 418 -18.21 46.09 27.08
C GLY A 418 -18.64 47.42 26.46
N GLN A 419 -19.25 47.39 25.26
CA GLN A 419 -19.77 48.62 24.63
C GLN A 419 -20.92 49.23 25.44
N VAL A 420 -21.91 48.42 25.86
CA VAL A 420 -23.04 48.89 26.66
C VAL A 420 -22.57 49.52 27.98
N VAL A 421 -21.56 48.92 28.62
CA VAL A 421 -20.97 49.48 29.84
C VAL A 421 -20.27 50.81 29.58
N ARG A 422 -19.51 50.94 28.48
CA ARG A 422 -18.90 52.22 28.07
C ARG A 422 -19.95 53.31 27.86
N ASP A 423 -21.04 52.99 27.18
CA ASP A 423 -22.15 53.93 26.95
C ASP A 423 -22.83 54.32 28.28
N ALA A 424 -23.00 53.38 29.21
CA ALA A 424 -23.54 53.64 30.54
C ALA A 424 -22.65 54.56 31.38
N VAL A 425 -21.31 54.38 31.34
CA VAL A 425 -20.37 55.29 32.01
C VAL A 425 -20.48 56.70 31.44
N MET A 426 -20.59 56.83 30.11
CA MET A 426 -20.76 58.14 29.46
C MET A 426 -22.07 58.82 29.88
N ALA A 427 -23.18 58.07 29.94
CA ALA A 427 -24.46 58.60 30.43
C ALA A 427 -24.38 59.06 31.89
N MET A 428 -23.71 58.30 32.77
CA MET A 428 -23.52 58.70 34.16
C MET A 428 -22.67 59.97 34.32
N LYS A 429 -21.63 60.15 33.49
CA LYS A 429 -20.85 61.40 33.45
C LYS A 429 -21.68 62.60 33.03
N GLU A 430 -22.58 62.43 32.06
CA GLU A 430 -23.51 63.48 31.65
C GLU A 430 -24.51 63.85 32.77
N ILE A 431 -25.00 62.85 33.52
CA ILE A 431 -25.85 63.09 34.69
C ILE A 431 -25.08 63.82 35.81
N GLU A 432 -23.82 63.45 36.07
CA GLU A 432 -22.97 64.14 37.05
C GLU A 432 -22.77 65.61 36.65
N ARG A 433 -22.48 65.88 35.37
CA ARG A 433 -22.35 67.23 34.82
C ARG A 433 -23.65 68.03 34.98
N SER A 434 -24.79 67.46 34.58
CA SER A 434 -26.11 68.09 34.71
C SER A 434 -26.45 68.38 36.18
N SER A 435 -26.12 67.49 37.11
CA SER A 435 -26.33 67.70 38.55
C SER A 435 -25.50 68.88 39.08
N GLY A 436 -24.28 69.05 38.57
CA GLY A 436 -23.44 70.22 38.85
C GLY A 436 -24.05 71.52 38.34
N GLU A 437 -24.57 71.53 37.10
CA GLU A 437 -25.27 72.69 36.52
C GLU A 437 -26.52 73.06 37.33
N ILE A 438 -27.32 72.07 37.77
CA ILE A 438 -28.47 72.28 38.65
C ILE A 438 -28.02 72.91 39.97
N THR A 439 -26.94 72.42 40.58
CA THR A 439 -26.40 72.98 41.84
C THR A 439 -26.04 74.46 41.71
N ASN A 440 -25.50 74.87 40.55
CA ASN A 440 -25.23 76.28 40.25
C ASN A 440 -26.51 77.11 40.14
N ILE A 441 -27.53 76.60 39.43
CA ILE A 441 -28.84 77.26 39.31
C ILE A 441 -29.49 77.44 40.69
N ILE A 442 -29.47 76.41 41.53
CA ILE A 442 -30.03 76.48 42.88
C ILE A 442 -29.28 77.50 43.75
N SER A 443 -27.97 77.64 43.57
CA SER A 443 -27.18 78.67 44.27
C SER A 443 -27.58 80.09 43.84
N VAL A 444 -27.84 80.31 42.54
CA VAL A 444 -28.39 81.59 42.03
C VAL A 444 -29.79 81.85 42.58
N ILE A 445 -30.65 80.83 42.71
CA ILE A 445 -31.99 80.97 43.30
C ILE A 445 -31.92 81.37 44.77
N ASP A 446 -31.01 80.77 45.55
CA ASP A 446 -30.77 81.14 46.95
C ASP A 446 -30.28 82.60 47.06
N GLU A 447 -29.40 83.05 46.16
CA GLU A 447 -28.96 84.45 46.06
C GLU A 447 -30.12 85.40 45.72
N ILE A 448 -30.97 85.06 44.75
CA ILE A 448 -32.16 85.84 44.39
C ILE A 448 -33.13 85.92 45.57
N ALA A 449 -33.35 84.82 46.29
CA ALA A 449 -34.20 84.78 47.47
C ALA A 449 -33.62 85.68 48.58
N PHE A 450 -32.31 85.65 48.80
CA PHE A 450 -31.63 86.53 49.75
C PHE A 450 -31.76 88.02 49.37
N GLN A 451 -31.53 88.36 48.10
CA GLN A 451 -31.71 89.72 47.59
C GLN A 451 -33.17 90.19 47.73
N THR A 452 -34.13 89.33 47.39
CA THR A 452 -35.57 89.63 47.52
C THR A 452 -35.96 89.88 48.98
N ASN A 453 -35.43 89.08 49.91
CA ASN A 453 -35.62 89.27 51.35
C ASN A 453 -35.04 90.62 51.83
N LEU A 454 -33.89 91.04 51.32
CA LEU A 454 -33.31 92.36 51.63
C LEU A 454 -34.12 93.53 51.02
N LEU A 455 -34.59 93.39 49.77
CA LEU A 455 -35.47 94.39 49.14
C LEU A 455 -36.80 94.53 49.89
N ALA A 456 -37.40 93.41 50.28
CA ALA A 456 -38.63 93.37 51.05
C ALA A 456 -38.45 94.00 52.45
N LEU A 457 -37.30 93.76 53.10
CA LEU A 457 -36.94 94.44 54.34
C LEU A 457 -36.85 95.96 54.14
N ASN A 458 -36.14 96.42 53.12
CA ASN A 458 -36.01 97.84 52.80
C ASN A 458 -37.38 98.49 52.50
N ALA A 459 -38.23 97.81 51.73
CA ALA A 459 -39.59 98.26 51.44
C ALA A 459 -40.47 98.30 52.70
N GLY A 460 -40.33 97.32 53.60
CA GLY A 460 -41.02 97.30 54.88
C GLY A 460 -40.60 98.45 55.80
N VAL A 461 -39.30 98.79 55.81
CA VAL A 461 -38.77 99.95 56.56
C VAL A 461 -39.32 101.27 56.00
N GLU A 462 -39.31 101.45 54.68
CA GLU A 462 -39.83 102.67 54.04
C GLU A 462 -41.36 102.79 54.18
N ALA A 463 -42.09 101.67 54.15
CA ALA A 463 -43.53 101.63 54.43
C ALA A 463 -43.85 102.01 55.89
N ALA A 464 -43.04 101.58 56.86
CA ALA A 464 -43.16 102.02 58.25
C ALA A 464 -42.87 103.52 58.41
N ARG A 465 -41.94 104.06 57.59
CA ARG A 465 -41.60 105.48 57.56
C ARG A 465 -42.70 106.37 56.99
N ALA A 466 -43.52 105.84 56.06
CA ALA A 466 -44.67 106.52 55.47
C ALA A 466 -45.93 106.56 56.36
N GLY A 467 -45.90 105.96 57.55
CA GLY A 467 -46.99 106.04 58.54
C GLY A 467 -48.30 105.38 58.08
N GLU A 468 -49.45 106.04 58.34
CA GLU A 468 -50.79 105.51 57.99
C GLU A 468 -50.96 105.22 56.49
N ALA A 469 -50.31 105.99 55.61
CA ALA A 469 -50.38 105.80 54.15
C ALA A 469 -49.62 104.55 53.65
N GLY A 470 -48.66 104.05 54.44
CA GLY A 470 -47.80 102.91 54.10
C GLY A 470 -48.28 101.54 54.59
N LYS A 471 -49.36 101.46 55.39
CA LYS A 471 -49.82 100.20 56.01
C LYS A 471 -50.06 99.06 55.00
N GLY A 472 -50.66 99.35 53.85
CA GLY A 472 -50.87 98.36 52.79
C GLY A 472 -49.56 97.84 52.18
N PHE A 473 -48.58 98.75 51.97
CA PHE A 473 -47.25 98.38 51.47
C PHE A 473 -46.44 97.59 52.50
N ALA A 474 -46.59 97.87 53.80
CA ALA A 474 -45.92 97.12 54.86
C ALA A 474 -46.36 95.65 54.92
N VAL A 475 -47.67 95.39 54.74
CA VAL A 475 -48.20 94.00 54.68
C VAL A 475 -47.65 93.26 53.47
N VAL A 476 -47.66 93.90 52.28
CA VAL A 476 -47.08 93.29 51.07
C VAL A 476 -45.58 93.03 51.24
N ALA A 477 -44.83 93.96 51.82
CA ALA A 477 -43.41 93.78 52.09
C ALA A 477 -43.13 92.62 53.06
N GLN A 478 -43.98 92.42 54.08
CA GLN A 478 -43.87 91.26 54.98
C GLN A 478 -44.17 89.95 54.26
N GLU A 479 -45.22 89.90 53.43
CA GLU A 479 -45.58 88.70 52.66
C GLU A 479 -44.48 88.33 51.65
N VAL A 480 -43.90 89.32 50.95
CA VAL A 480 -42.77 89.10 50.03
C VAL A 480 -41.54 88.61 50.78
N ARG A 481 -41.30 89.12 51.99
CA ARG A 481 -40.18 88.66 52.83
C ARG A 481 -40.36 87.21 53.28
N GLU A 482 -41.55 86.84 53.73
CA GLU A 482 -41.87 85.47 54.14
C GLU A 482 -41.76 84.50 52.96
N LEU A 483 -42.24 84.90 51.77
CA LEU A 483 -42.08 84.14 50.54
C LEU A 483 -40.60 83.96 50.14
N ALA A 484 -39.80 85.01 50.29
CA ALA A 484 -38.36 84.95 50.02
C ALA A 484 -37.62 84.01 50.99
N GLN A 485 -37.96 84.03 52.28
CA GLN A 485 -37.43 83.08 53.27
C GLN A 485 -37.83 81.63 52.97
N ARG A 486 -39.09 81.40 52.60
CA ARG A 486 -39.56 80.07 52.15
C ARG A 486 -38.83 79.59 50.90
N SER A 487 -38.56 80.49 49.96
CA SER A 487 -37.82 80.17 48.72
C SER A 487 -36.36 79.81 49.01
N ALA A 488 -35.68 80.54 49.91
CA ALA A 488 -34.32 80.23 50.34
C ALA A 488 -34.23 78.88 51.06
N GLN A 489 -35.20 78.57 51.93
CA GLN A 489 -35.26 77.28 52.61
C GLN A 489 -35.48 76.12 51.62
N ALA A 490 -36.42 76.26 50.69
CA ALA A 490 -36.65 75.27 49.63
C ALA A 490 -35.41 75.08 48.73
N ALA A 491 -34.72 76.18 48.39
CA ALA A 491 -33.47 76.11 47.62
C ALA A 491 -32.39 75.30 48.35
N LYS A 492 -32.22 75.49 49.67
CA LYS A 492 -31.27 74.69 50.49
C LYS A 492 -31.63 73.21 50.54
N GLU A 493 -32.91 72.89 50.68
CA GLU A 493 -33.39 71.49 50.69
C GLU A 493 -33.14 70.81 49.34
N ILE A 494 -33.44 71.49 48.23
CA ILE A 494 -33.15 70.98 46.88
C ILE A 494 -31.64 70.82 46.68
N LYS A 495 -30.83 71.79 47.13
CA LYS A 495 -29.37 71.71 47.05
C LYS A 495 -28.82 70.48 47.77
N ALA A 496 -29.34 70.16 48.96
CA ALA A 496 -28.96 68.96 49.69
C ALA A 496 -29.32 67.69 48.91
N LEU A 497 -30.55 67.58 48.40
CA LEU A 497 -31.00 66.42 47.60
C LEU A 497 -30.18 66.21 46.32
N ILE A 498 -29.84 67.29 45.60
CA ILE A 498 -29.01 67.22 44.40
C ILE A 498 -27.57 66.83 44.73
N THR A 499 -27.03 67.30 45.87
CA THR A 499 -25.69 66.91 46.32
C THR A 499 -25.63 65.41 46.59
N THR A 500 -26.58 64.88 47.37
CA THR A 500 -26.68 63.43 47.62
C THR A 500 -26.89 62.64 46.33
N SER A 501 -27.72 63.13 45.42
CA SER A 501 -27.94 62.49 44.11
C SER A 501 -26.63 62.44 43.29
N GLY A 502 -25.83 63.50 43.33
CA GLY A 502 -24.52 63.54 42.68
C GLY A 502 -23.53 62.52 43.27
N GLU A 503 -23.52 62.33 44.60
CA GLU A 503 -22.72 61.28 45.24
C GLU A 503 -23.15 59.88 44.80
N HIS A 504 -24.45 59.62 44.70
CA HIS A 504 -24.98 58.33 44.22
C HIS A 504 -24.60 58.07 42.75
N VAL A 505 -24.68 59.09 41.90
CA VAL A 505 -24.28 58.99 40.48
C VAL A 505 -22.79 58.69 40.36
N ARG A 506 -21.95 59.35 41.16
CA ARG A 506 -20.49 59.09 41.18
C ARG A 506 -20.16 57.66 41.60
N SER A 507 -20.78 57.19 42.69
CA SER A 507 -20.62 55.81 43.15
C SER A 507 -21.11 54.79 42.11
N GLY A 508 -22.26 55.06 41.46
CA GLY A 508 -22.76 54.26 40.35
C GLY A 508 -21.80 54.21 39.16
N ALA A 509 -21.24 55.36 38.77
CA ALA A 509 -20.26 55.45 37.69
C ALA A 509 -18.98 54.63 37.98
N GLU A 510 -18.51 54.64 39.23
CA GLU A 510 -17.35 53.85 39.67
C GLU A 510 -17.63 52.34 39.58
N LEU A 511 -18.78 51.87 40.08
CA LEU A 511 -19.16 50.46 40.00
C LEU A 511 -19.32 49.97 38.55
N VAL A 512 -19.91 50.80 37.68
CA VAL A 512 -20.05 50.49 36.25
C VAL A 512 -18.67 50.49 35.57
N GLY A 513 -17.76 51.40 35.93
CA GLY A 513 -16.38 51.41 35.45
C GLY A 513 -15.59 50.16 35.85
N ASN A 514 -15.70 49.72 37.10
CA ASN A 514 -15.10 48.47 37.58
C ASN A 514 -15.67 47.25 36.83
N THR A 515 -16.96 47.26 36.52
CA THR A 515 -17.60 46.23 35.68
C THR A 515 -17.02 46.22 34.26
N GLY A 516 -16.75 47.40 33.69
CA GLY A 516 -16.10 47.53 32.37
C GLY A 516 -14.70 46.92 32.36
N THR A 517 -13.90 47.18 33.38
CA THR A 517 -12.55 46.61 33.52
C THR A 517 -12.60 45.08 33.65
N ALA A 518 -13.55 44.55 34.43
CA ALA A 518 -13.73 43.09 34.56
C ALA A 518 -14.13 42.44 33.22
N LEU A 519 -14.98 43.10 32.42
CA LEU A 519 -15.35 42.62 31.08
C LEU A 519 -14.16 42.65 30.11
N GLU A 520 -13.28 43.66 30.18
CA GLU A 520 -12.05 43.69 29.36
C GLU A 520 -11.14 42.50 29.66
N THR A 521 -10.99 42.13 30.93
CA THR A 521 -10.26 40.91 31.33
C THR A 521 -10.91 39.65 30.77
N ILE A 522 -12.24 39.52 30.88
CA ILE A 522 -12.98 38.36 30.33
C ILE A 522 -12.79 38.27 28.81
N VAL A 523 -12.83 39.38 28.08
CA VAL A 523 -12.58 39.38 26.62
C VAL A 523 -11.18 38.84 26.32
N ALA A 524 -10.16 39.25 27.06
CA ALA A 524 -8.79 38.76 26.89
C ALA A 524 -8.67 37.26 27.20
N GLU A 525 -9.29 36.77 28.28
CA GLU A 525 -9.31 35.34 28.63
C GLU A 525 -10.02 34.50 27.57
N VAL A 526 -11.17 34.98 27.05
CA VAL A 526 -11.92 34.31 25.99
C VAL A 526 -11.11 34.24 24.68
N GLN A 527 -10.30 35.26 24.37
CA GLN A 527 -9.39 35.23 23.22
C GLN A 527 -8.29 34.16 23.39
N GLU A 528 -7.68 34.02 24.57
CA GLU A 528 -6.71 32.96 24.84
C GLU A 528 -7.36 31.56 24.75
N ILE A 529 -8.58 31.40 25.27
CA ILE A 529 -9.34 30.15 25.11
C ILE A 529 -9.54 29.83 23.62
N ASN A 530 -9.93 30.82 22.81
CA ASN A 530 -10.12 30.60 21.37
C ASN A 530 -8.83 30.12 20.70
N ARG A 531 -7.69 30.75 21.03
CA ARG A 531 -6.37 30.34 20.51
C ARG A 531 -6.01 28.91 20.90
N HIS A 532 -6.32 28.48 22.12
CA HIS A 532 -6.11 27.10 22.57
C HIS A 532 -7.03 26.11 21.84
N VAL A 533 -8.29 26.47 21.61
CA VAL A 533 -9.23 25.62 20.87
C VAL A 533 -8.78 25.44 19.43
N ASP A 534 -8.35 26.51 18.76
CA ASP A 534 -7.82 26.44 17.40
C ASP A 534 -6.60 25.48 17.31
N ALA A 535 -5.68 25.56 18.28
CA ALA A 535 -4.54 24.65 18.37
C ALA A 535 -4.95 23.18 18.63
N ILE A 536 -6.01 22.94 19.41
CA ILE A 536 -6.55 21.59 19.63
C ILE A 536 -7.15 21.03 18.34
N VAL A 537 -7.91 21.83 17.59
CA VAL A 537 -8.49 21.43 16.31
C VAL A 537 -7.40 21.09 15.29
N GLU A 538 -6.36 21.92 15.20
CA GLU A 538 -5.21 21.65 14.35
C GLU A 538 -4.49 20.35 14.74
N SER A 539 -4.19 20.17 16.03
CA SER A 539 -3.55 18.95 16.53
C SER A 539 -4.40 17.70 16.32
N ALA A 540 -5.72 17.78 16.51
CA ALA A 540 -6.63 16.66 16.26
C ALA A 540 -6.66 16.29 14.77
N ARG A 541 -6.57 17.28 13.88
CA ARG A 541 -6.48 17.05 12.44
C ARG A 541 -5.17 16.37 12.05
N GLU A 542 -4.04 16.79 12.62
CA GLU A 542 -2.75 16.12 12.43
C GLU A 542 -2.77 14.68 12.96
N GLN A 543 -3.33 14.45 14.15
CA GLN A 543 -3.50 13.11 14.71
C GLN A 543 -4.36 12.22 13.80
N SER A 544 -5.44 12.77 13.23
CA SER A 544 -6.28 12.02 12.28
C SER A 544 -5.51 11.58 11.04
N VAL A 545 -4.61 12.44 10.51
CA VAL A 545 -3.75 12.08 9.38
C VAL A 545 -2.75 10.99 9.80
N GLY A 546 -2.10 11.14 10.95
CA GLY A 546 -1.16 10.14 11.49
C GLY A 546 -1.82 8.78 11.74
N LEU A 547 -3.05 8.75 12.27
CA LEU A 547 -3.81 7.52 12.45
C LEU A 547 -4.16 6.85 11.12
N GLN A 548 -4.40 7.62 10.07
CA GLN A 548 -4.67 7.09 8.73
C GLN A 548 -3.42 6.43 8.13
N GLU A 549 -2.23 6.99 8.36
CA GLU A 549 -0.96 6.35 7.99
C GLU A 549 -0.70 5.07 8.79
N ILE A 550 -0.95 5.09 10.10
CA ILE A 550 -0.81 3.90 10.96
C ILE A 550 -1.79 2.81 10.51
N ASN A 551 -3.04 3.14 10.21
CA ASN A 551 -4.02 2.19 9.69
C ASN A 551 -3.55 1.56 8.36
N THR A 552 -2.92 2.34 7.49
CA THR A 552 -2.31 1.83 6.25
C THR A 552 -1.17 0.84 6.56
N ALA A 553 -0.32 1.16 7.53
CA ALA A 553 0.76 0.28 7.96
C ALA A 553 0.25 -1.03 8.59
N VAL A 554 -0.82 -0.97 9.38
CA VAL A 554 -1.45 -2.16 9.98
C VAL A 554 -2.07 -3.06 8.90
N ASN A 555 -2.75 -2.49 7.89
CA ASN A 555 -3.23 -3.26 6.74
C ASN A 555 -2.09 -3.95 5.97
N ALA A 556 -0.94 -3.28 5.81
CA ALA A 556 0.23 -3.90 5.21
C ALA A 556 0.82 -5.04 6.07
N MET A 557 0.80 -4.90 7.40
CA MET A 557 1.19 -5.96 8.33
C MET A 557 0.24 -7.15 8.28
N ASP A 558 -1.07 -6.93 8.18
CA ASP A 558 -2.07 -8.01 7.99
C ASP A 558 -1.79 -8.79 6.70
N GLN A 559 -1.61 -8.08 5.58
CA GLN A 559 -1.28 -8.72 4.30
C GLN A 559 0.03 -9.53 4.36
N GLY A 560 1.06 -9.00 5.02
CA GLY A 560 2.31 -9.72 5.26
C GLY A 560 2.12 -10.96 6.15
N THR A 561 1.23 -10.88 7.14
CA THR A 561 0.89 -12.00 8.03
C THR A 561 0.16 -13.11 7.27
N GLN A 562 -0.77 -12.76 6.38
CA GLN A 562 -1.44 -13.72 5.49
C GLN A 562 -0.46 -14.38 4.50
N GLN A 563 0.49 -13.61 3.94
CA GLN A 563 1.55 -14.17 3.11
C GLN A 563 2.44 -15.14 3.87
N ASN A 564 2.79 -14.83 5.13
CA ASN A 564 3.55 -15.73 5.98
C ASN A 564 2.77 -17.03 6.24
N ALA A 565 1.46 -16.95 6.49
CA ALA A 565 0.62 -18.14 6.66
C ALA A 565 0.64 -19.03 5.41
N ALA A 566 0.47 -18.44 4.22
CA ALA A 566 0.56 -19.17 2.95
C ALA A 566 1.96 -19.77 2.72
N MET A 567 3.02 -19.04 3.09
CA MET A 567 4.40 -19.53 2.99
C MET A 567 4.68 -20.70 3.94
N VAL A 568 4.10 -20.67 5.14
CA VAL A 568 4.18 -21.75 6.12
C VAL A 568 3.50 -23.01 5.60
N GLU A 569 2.30 -22.89 5.03
CA GLU A 569 1.60 -24.03 4.41
C GLU A 569 2.43 -24.65 3.27
N GLN A 570 2.96 -23.81 2.38
CA GLN A 570 3.80 -24.26 1.27
C GLN A 570 5.08 -24.94 1.75
N SER A 571 5.76 -24.36 2.75
CA SER A 571 7.00 -24.91 3.32
C SER A 571 6.75 -26.24 4.02
N THR A 572 5.62 -26.36 4.72
CA THR A 572 5.20 -27.60 5.37
C THR A 572 4.92 -28.70 4.33
N ALA A 573 4.19 -28.38 3.26
CA ALA A 573 3.91 -29.31 2.17
C ALA A 573 5.18 -29.75 1.42
N ALA A 574 6.10 -28.82 1.15
CA ALA A 574 7.39 -29.11 0.53
C ALA A 574 8.25 -30.03 1.42
N SER A 575 8.28 -29.76 2.72
CA SER A 575 9.02 -30.58 3.70
C SER A 575 8.48 -32.00 3.78
N HIS A 576 7.15 -32.16 3.80
CA HIS A 576 6.52 -33.49 3.73
C HIS A 576 6.85 -34.24 2.44
N SER A 577 6.89 -33.55 1.31
CA SER A 577 7.25 -34.14 0.03
C SER A 577 8.71 -34.61 0.00
N LEU A 578 9.64 -33.79 0.51
CA LEU A 578 11.05 -34.15 0.63
C LEU A 578 11.27 -35.35 1.57
N ALA A 579 10.61 -35.36 2.73
CA ALA A 579 10.69 -36.48 3.66
C ALA A 579 10.16 -37.78 3.02
N ARG A 580 9.07 -37.70 2.25
CA ARG A 580 8.52 -38.86 1.52
C ARG A 580 9.49 -39.35 0.44
N GLU A 581 10.12 -38.44 -0.32
CA GLU A 581 11.10 -38.81 -1.36
C GLU A 581 12.35 -39.44 -0.74
N ALA A 582 12.86 -38.89 0.37
CA ALA A 582 13.98 -39.45 1.10
C ALA A 582 13.66 -40.84 1.67
N ALA A 583 12.46 -41.03 2.24
CA ALA A 583 11.99 -42.33 2.71
C ALA A 583 11.87 -43.35 1.57
N SER A 584 11.35 -42.94 0.40
CA SER A 584 11.28 -43.77 -0.80
C SER A 584 12.67 -44.21 -1.27
N LEU A 585 13.62 -43.27 -1.29
CA LEU A 585 15.01 -43.54 -1.68
C LEU A 585 15.68 -44.53 -0.72
N ASN A 586 15.48 -44.36 0.59
CA ASN A 586 15.97 -45.30 1.61
C ASN A 586 15.34 -46.69 1.45
N ALA A 587 14.05 -46.78 1.12
CA ALA A 587 13.38 -48.06 0.87
C ALA A 587 13.91 -48.76 -0.40
N LEU A 588 14.28 -48.00 -1.43
CA LEU A 588 14.93 -48.54 -2.63
C LEU A 588 16.35 -49.04 -2.32
N LEU A 589 17.11 -48.29 -1.51
CA LEU A 589 18.46 -48.68 -1.08
C LEU A 589 18.45 -49.91 -0.16
N ALA A 590 17.42 -50.09 0.66
CA ALA A 590 17.25 -51.26 1.53
C ALA A 590 17.13 -52.60 0.77
N ARG A 591 16.92 -52.56 -0.55
CA ARG A 591 16.96 -53.75 -1.42
C ARG A 591 18.38 -54.22 -1.73
N PHE A 592 19.39 -53.39 -1.45
CA PHE A 592 20.79 -53.70 -1.71
C PHE A 592 21.53 -54.02 -0.43
N THR A 593 22.34 -55.07 -0.44
CA THR A 593 23.25 -55.42 0.66
C THR A 593 24.55 -54.64 0.49
N LEU A 594 24.77 -53.62 1.33
CA LEU A 594 25.90 -52.68 1.22
C LEU A 594 27.12 -53.08 2.05
N GLY A 595 27.09 -54.23 2.72
CA GLY A 595 28.23 -54.80 3.45
C GLY A 595 28.58 -54.10 4.75
N ASN A 596 27.80 -53.09 5.16
CA ASN A 596 28.13 -52.22 6.27
C ASN A 596 27.25 -52.41 7.53
N ASP A 597 26.51 -53.51 7.62
CA ASP A 597 25.70 -53.86 8.81
C ASP A 597 26.56 -54.27 10.04
N GLY A 598 27.89 -54.27 9.93
CA GLY A 598 28.79 -54.82 10.95
C GLY A 598 29.67 -53.82 11.73
N ALA A 599 29.72 -52.54 11.38
CA ALA A 599 30.70 -51.62 11.99
C ALA A 599 30.06 -50.41 12.69
N ARG A 600 29.74 -50.65 13.97
CA ARG A 600 29.59 -49.67 15.07
C ARG A 600 28.35 -48.77 15.03
N THR A 601 27.27 -49.36 15.53
CA THR A 601 26.46 -48.76 16.60
C THR A 601 27.36 -48.52 17.83
N GLN A 602 28.32 -47.60 17.74
CA GLN A 602 28.87 -46.98 18.94
C GLN A 602 27.92 -45.84 19.29
N THR A 603 27.08 -46.13 20.26
CA THR A 603 26.50 -45.17 21.20
C THR A 603 27.47 -44.02 21.46
N ILE A 604 27.29 -42.92 20.75
CA ILE A 604 27.44 -41.62 21.39
C ILE A 604 26.02 -41.26 21.79
N SER A 605 25.59 -41.83 22.92
CA SER A 605 24.64 -41.13 23.77
C SER A 605 25.32 -39.81 24.10
N ALA A 606 25.11 -38.80 23.26
CA ALA A 606 25.24 -37.43 23.68
C ALA A 606 24.27 -37.33 24.85
N SER A 607 24.80 -37.38 26.06
CA SER A 607 24.08 -36.99 27.25
C SER A 607 23.42 -35.67 26.91
N VAL A 608 22.10 -35.68 26.75
CA VAL A 608 21.30 -34.48 26.87
C VAL A 608 21.70 -33.93 28.22
N GLN A 609 22.55 -32.91 28.21
CA GLN A 609 22.74 -32.07 29.39
C GLN A 609 21.37 -31.46 29.62
N VAL A 610 20.64 -32.03 30.58
CA VAL A 610 19.53 -31.34 31.22
C VAL A 610 20.12 -30.01 31.68
N ALA A 611 19.63 -28.93 31.08
CA ALA A 611 20.04 -27.58 31.43
C ALA A 611 19.88 -27.43 32.94
N SER A 612 21.01 -27.29 33.65
CA SER A 612 21.00 -26.88 35.04
C SER A 612 20.35 -25.50 35.11
N ALA A 613 19.56 -25.25 36.16
CA ALA A 613 18.79 -24.03 36.43
C ALA A 613 19.64 -22.76 36.69
N SER A 614 20.80 -22.63 36.04
CA SER A 614 21.75 -21.52 36.18
C SER A 614 22.09 -20.80 34.88
N THR A 615 21.54 -21.18 33.72
CA THR A 615 21.58 -20.33 32.53
C THR A 615 20.50 -19.26 32.62
N ASN A 616 20.91 -18.07 33.08
CA ASN A 616 20.07 -16.87 33.04
C ASN A 616 19.60 -16.64 31.60
N ALA A 617 18.27 -16.64 31.41
CA ALA A 617 17.65 -16.25 30.16
C ALA A 617 18.08 -14.82 29.82
N SER A 618 18.73 -14.63 28.66
CA SER A 618 18.93 -13.28 28.13
C SER A 618 17.56 -12.67 27.85
N PRO A 619 17.27 -11.47 28.37
CA PRO A 619 15.96 -10.86 28.23
C PRO A 619 15.68 -10.57 26.76
N SER A 620 14.48 -10.96 26.31
CA SER A 620 13.96 -10.65 24.98
C SER A 620 14.08 -9.14 24.69
N PRO A 621 14.61 -8.74 23.51
CA PRO A 621 14.63 -7.36 23.06
C PRO A 621 13.23 -6.71 23.05
N ALA A 622 12.17 -7.50 22.83
CA ALA A 622 10.78 -7.02 22.87
C ALA A 622 10.34 -6.64 24.28
N ARG A 623 10.76 -7.39 25.32
CA ARG A 623 10.52 -7.01 26.72
C ARG A 623 11.34 -5.79 27.13
N ALA A 624 12.55 -5.62 26.60
CA ALA A 624 13.37 -4.43 26.82
C ALA A 624 12.75 -3.17 26.18
N LEU A 625 12.12 -3.31 25.01
CA LEU A 625 11.39 -2.22 24.33
C LEU A 625 10.10 -1.87 25.07
N GLY A 626 9.30 -2.87 25.48
CA GLY A 626 8.10 -2.66 26.28
C GLY A 626 8.38 -1.93 27.60
N ARG A 627 9.49 -2.27 28.28
CA ARG A 627 9.91 -1.59 29.51
C ARG A 627 10.39 -0.15 29.27
N LYS A 628 10.98 0.14 28.11
CA LYS A 628 11.34 1.52 27.70
C LYS A 628 10.11 2.35 27.38
N ILE A 629 9.10 1.78 26.71
CA ILE A 629 7.84 2.45 26.40
C ILE A 629 7.05 2.70 27.70
N ALA A 630 6.95 1.71 28.58
CA ALA A 630 6.33 1.88 29.90
C ALA A 630 7.03 2.95 30.76
N SER A 631 8.36 3.09 30.68
CA SER A 631 9.09 4.17 31.36
C SER A 631 8.96 5.53 30.68
N ALA A 632 8.62 5.59 29.39
CA ALA A 632 8.39 6.83 28.65
C ALA A 632 6.98 7.40 28.89
N PHE A 633 6.01 6.54 29.21
CA PHE A 633 4.63 6.93 29.55
C PHE A 633 4.34 6.92 31.06
N GLY A 634 5.17 6.29 31.88
CA GLY A 634 5.02 6.18 33.34
C GLY A 634 5.58 7.37 34.12
N GLY A 635 5.21 8.59 33.75
CA GLY A 635 5.51 9.81 34.49
C GLY A 635 4.30 10.31 35.26
N ARG A 636 4.22 9.96 36.56
CA ARG A 636 3.24 10.43 37.58
C ARG A 636 1.77 10.10 37.32
N SER A 637 1.28 9.02 37.91
CA SER A 637 0.04 9.00 38.72
C SER A 637 -0.03 7.73 39.58
N ALA A 638 -0.80 7.82 40.65
CA ALA A 638 -0.70 7.07 41.90
C ALA A 638 -0.77 5.54 41.81
N ALA A 639 -0.09 4.90 42.77
CA ALA A 639 -0.17 3.49 43.08
C ALA A 639 -1.62 3.05 43.38
N VAL A 640 -2.08 2.00 42.69
CA VAL A 640 -3.19 1.15 43.13
C VAL A 640 -2.71 -0.29 43.10
N ASN A 641 -3.01 -0.97 44.20
CA ASN A 641 -2.55 -2.27 44.63
C ASN A 641 -3.15 -3.39 43.76
N GLU A 642 -2.32 -4.13 43.01
CA GLU A 642 -2.73 -5.32 42.26
C GLU A 642 -2.61 -6.57 43.15
N ALA A 643 -3.72 -6.93 43.79
CA ALA A 643 -3.92 -8.22 44.45
C ALA A 643 -5.36 -8.67 44.20
N ALA A 644 -5.64 -9.10 42.98
CA ALA A 644 -6.79 -9.91 42.58
C ALA A 644 -6.54 -10.35 41.13
N TRP A 645 -7.12 -11.47 40.70
CA TRP A 645 -6.96 -12.14 39.40
C TRP A 645 -5.88 -13.23 39.34
N GLU A 646 -5.94 -14.17 40.29
CA GLU A 646 -5.96 -15.60 39.91
C GLU A 646 -7.42 -16.05 39.92
N ASP A 647 -7.76 -16.99 39.02
CA ASP A 647 -9.09 -17.45 38.60
C ASP A 647 -9.78 -16.57 37.53
N PHE A 648 -9.37 -16.73 36.26
CA PHE A 648 -10.21 -17.35 35.21
C PHE A 648 -9.40 -17.69 33.95
#